data_AF-E9SBP2-F1
#
_entry.id   AF-E9SBP2-F1
#
_cell.length_a   1.000
_cell.length_b   1.000
_cell.length_c   1.000
_cell.angle_alpha   90.00
_cell.angle_beta   90.00
_cell.angle_gamma   90.00
#
_symmetry.space_group_name_H-M   'P 1'
#
loop_
_entity.id
_entity.type
_entity.pdbx_description
1 polymer ?
#
loop_
_entity_poly.entity_id
_entity_poly.type
_entity_poly.pdbx_seq_one_letter_code
_entity_poly.pdbx_strand_id
1 'polypeptide(L)'
;MPIARKADILSTGVISDDALVTLIRECIENEISTITYKNEKLRIARVRLLSEAYGLLLAGKTLSFFSYDQVDDKLKSVSNRELKYICSLIVFALEKGIFSDSKLKRLLTFKHRFTTQGLSYEDFDYLMTAENYDVFVKRADSGNVRFYTEVFFFRCNDLKIIDQEAKNLTAEWLDKIKLLGGSMGTRYQEMLEIRRVSEELFKDNGIDGLKRESLVCTNQIKLVLQYLQYINLKHVLSSEMQYMLQFKDYFGSNGAQKFRDMCLSESVFQYMAIDRGLKNKRAIFKTDIPYGTTMYSDLREYIQKSPYRSAMYTAFIGEFYSSMGSFAVDDTTKLSFYTFAESNSYFYKKYKGKNCATYLFSLYNYFYNKYQINFFNDEGLDIAVLSKRGFLQLVNSGFTIIKYNPNDPVPEEDKWLLCYKREYESSTNHPTSNTITMDFSDVNNEALKGWLKTYVWLKRKSIITKRNVATSIKEALNYIHSIRTKEILNLYCRDIAPLDSPITLSEAMAVRQLFKSQTNTSLVTQNTKIYNLRAFIQFLDENEVCQIDSGVYYHLYNQNELNNTATSIPDDDLRAMTRVMINNAQESIKNELYSVIFKIALDTEFRISQIVSLQKDCVYETAKKGEFIIFSRRKDSTSEDEQQPITIETKRQIDRAIAITAAIRVKAPEYLKNTLFIVPQNGMVSVRAITRENFRKYLARCCEQAEIPTYTAENLRDTHMTKAREFKIKHQLSEIETSALTGHKTPDVDMRHYVDMNVYTMMEVLHGVIIGNVDINGHIEKVLPDDIARNENEVSDGCGYCKSPVCHNMTYLDCIMCRDFVTTPSRLPFFEEQIKQMDIKIQQANTPHDKEDYVNIKRLLVAYISRIKTIEKEIKQCGTTEA
;
A
#
# COMPACT_ATOMS: atom_id res chain seq x y z
N MET A 1 10.47 95.69 11.18
CA MET A 1 11.20 96.61 10.28
C MET A 1 12.41 95.89 9.69
N PRO A 2 12.68 96.02 8.38
CA PRO A 2 12.03 95.19 7.38
C PRO A 2 12.96 94.13 6.77
N ILE A 3 12.37 92.98 6.44
CA ILE A 3 12.91 91.94 5.54
C ILE A 3 13.28 92.54 4.15
N ALA A 4 12.82 93.76 3.86
CA ALA A 4 13.11 94.51 2.64
C ALA A 4 14.58 94.92 2.42
N ARG A 5 15.46 94.91 3.42
CA ARG A 5 16.88 95.35 3.24
C ARG A 5 17.92 94.24 3.01
N LYS A 6 17.48 92.99 2.80
CA LYS A 6 18.37 91.89 2.41
C LYS A 6 18.03 91.29 1.04
N ALA A 7 17.08 91.91 0.33
CA ALA A 7 16.77 91.60 -1.06
C ALA A 7 17.85 92.13 -2.05
N ASP A 8 18.74 93.03 -1.61
CA ASP A 8 19.72 93.65 -2.51
C ASP A 8 20.87 92.75 -2.97
N ILE A 9 21.01 91.56 -2.38
CA ILE A 9 22.02 90.59 -2.85
C ILE A 9 21.54 89.86 -4.12
N LEU A 10 20.21 89.80 -4.37
CA LEU A 10 19.65 89.20 -5.59
C LEU A 10 19.38 90.23 -6.69
N SER A 11 19.28 91.53 -6.35
CA SER A 11 19.01 92.62 -7.31
C SER A 11 20.25 93.22 -7.96
N THR A 12 21.46 92.84 -7.52
CA THR A 12 22.73 93.47 -7.96
C THR A 12 23.35 92.87 -9.22
N GLY A 13 22.67 91.95 -9.91
CA GLY A 13 23.00 91.63 -11.29
C GLY A 13 22.58 90.24 -11.75
N VAL A 14 22.03 90.22 -12.98
CA VAL A 14 21.97 89.09 -13.91
C VAL A 14 20.70 88.19 -13.91
N ILE A 15 19.77 88.18 -12.94
CA ILE A 15 18.52 87.36 -13.08
C ILE A 15 17.42 88.16 -13.82
N SER A 16 16.86 87.64 -14.90
CA SER A 16 16.02 88.40 -15.84
C SER A 16 14.49 88.28 -15.65
N ASP A 17 14.03 87.71 -14.52
CA ASP A 17 12.61 87.40 -14.28
C ASP A 17 12.22 87.61 -12.80
N ASP A 18 11.31 88.56 -12.51
CA ASP A 18 10.83 88.90 -11.16
C ASP A 18 10.15 87.71 -10.45
N ALA A 19 9.54 86.79 -11.22
CA ALA A 19 8.94 85.59 -10.67
C ALA A 19 10.01 84.61 -10.17
N LEU A 20 11.17 84.54 -10.83
CA LEU A 20 12.30 83.72 -10.41
C LEU A 20 12.97 84.26 -9.14
N VAL A 21 13.09 85.59 -9.01
CA VAL A 21 13.60 86.24 -7.79
C VAL A 21 12.70 85.96 -6.59
N THR A 22 11.38 86.01 -6.80
CA THR A 22 10.38 85.68 -5.77
C THR A 22 10.48 84.21 -5.35
N LEU A 23 10.59 83.30 -6.33
CA LEU A 23 10.78 81.87 -6.09
C LEU A 23 12.02 81.55 -5.23
N ILE A 24 13.17 82.13 -5.59
CA ILE A 24 14.43 81.91 -4.84
C ILE A 24 14.27 82.38 -3.39
N ARG A 25 13.62 83.53 -3.17
CA ARG A 25 13.38 84.06 -1.82
C ARG A 25 12.55 83.09 -1.00
N GLU A 26 11.44 82.61 -1.54
CA GLU A 26 10.56 81.65 -0.85
C GLU A 26 11.26 80.31 -0.59
N CYS A 27 12.08 79.82 -1.54
CA CYS A 27 12.85 78.59 -1.37
C CYS A 27 13.87 78.72 -0.23
N ILE A 28 14.59 79.84 -0.17
CA ILE A 28 15.55 80.13 0.91
C ILE A 28 14.82 80.20 2.26
N GLU A 29 13.69 80.89 2.33
CA GLU A 29 12.89 80.97 3.55
C GLU A 29 12.40 79.60 4.02
N ASN A 30 12.00 78.72 3.09
CA ASN A 30 11.58 77.35 3.39
C ASN A 30 12.74 76.44 3.84
N GLU A 31 13.92 76.54 3.22
CA GLU A 31 15.11 75.82 3.67
C GLU A 31 15.57 76.27 5.07
N ILE A 32 15.37 77.53 5.41
CA ILE A 32 15.72 78.07 6.72
C ILE A 32 14.70 77.65 7.77
N SER A 33 13.40 77.67 7.46
CA SER A 33 12.33 77.33 8.40
C SER A 33 12.36 75.86 8.83
N THR A 34 12.93 74.98 8.01
CA THR A 34 13.07 73.54 8.27
C THR A 34 14.25 73.17 9.18
N ILE A 35 15.11 74.12 9.56
CA ILE A 35 16.29 73.89 10.42
C ILE A 35 16.20 74.75 11.69
N THR A 36 16.30 74.14 12.87
CA THR A 36 16.34 74.87 14.15
C THR A 36 17.73 75.46 14.40
N TYR A 37 17.89 76.77 14.23
CA TYR A 37 19.15 77.47 14.50
C TYR A 37 19.26 77.84 15.98
N LYS A 38 20.37 77.45 16.62
CA LYS A 38 20.67 77.81 18.03
C LYS A 38 20.90 79.31 18.24
N ASN A 39 21.20 80.08 17.19
CA ASN A 39 21.41 81.54 17.26
C ASN A 39 21.10 82.19 15.90
N GLU A 40 20.42 83.35 15.93
CA GLU A 40 20.05 84.17 14.77
C GLU A 40 21.25 84.55 13.88
N LYS A 41 22.46 84.71 14.43
CA LYS A 41 23.68 84.96 13.63
C LYS A 41 23.98 83.84 12.63
N LEU A 42 23.79 82.58 13.04
CA LEU A 42 24.02 81.42 12.16
C LEU A 42 22.95 81.34 11.07
N ARG A 43 21.70 81.65 11.42
CA ARG A 43 20.58 81.75 10.47
C ARG A 43 20.89 82.80 9.40
N ILE A 44 21.29 84.01 9.80
CA ILE A 44 21.65 85.11 8.89
C ILE A 44 22.83 84.73 7.98
N ALA A 45 23.88 84.12 8.53
CA ALA A 45 25.02 83.66 7.75
C ALA A 45 24.62 82.62 6.71
N ARG A 46 23.68 81.72 7.06
CA ARG A 46 23.16 80.71 6.14
C ARG A 46 22.28 81.30 5.04
N VAL A 47 21.41 82.26 5.36
CA VAL A 47 20.61 83.00 4.37
C VAL A 47 21.53 83.61 3.32
N ARG A 48 22.55 84.35 3.77
CA ARG A 48 23.49 85.05 2.89
C ARG A 48 24.20 84.07 1.95
N LEU A 49 24.67 82.95 2.49
CA LEU A 49 25.35 81.92 1.72
C LEU A 49 24.43 81.29 0.66
N LEU A 50 23.16 81.01 1.00
CA LEU A 50 22.20 80.47 0.03
C LEU A 50 21.81 81.50 -1.03
N SER A 51 21.61 82.77 -0.65
CA SER A 51 21.33 83.86 -1.59
C SER A 51 22.48 84.06 -2.58
N GLU A 52 23.72 84.08 -2.10
CA GLU A 52 24.91 84.18 -2.95
C GLU A 52 25.04 82.95 -3.88
N ALA A 53 24.80 81.74 -3.37
CA ALA A 53 24.84 80.51 -4.17
C ALA A 53 23.76 80.48 -5.27
N TYR A 54 22.49 80.71 -4.93
CA TYR A 54 21.39 80.72 -5.91
C TYR A 54 21.52 81.87 -6.92
N GLY A 55 21.98 83.04 -6.47
CA GLY A 55 22.24 84.19 -7.34
C GLY A 55 23.29 83.89 -8.40
N LEU A 56 24.41 83.26 -8.02
CA LEU A 56 25.46 82.85 -8.95
C LEU A 56 25.00 81.72 -9.89
N LEU A 57 24.23 80.75 -9.39
CA LEU A 57 23.78 79.60 -10.17
C LEU A 57 22.77 79.96 -11.27
N LEU A 58 21.93 80.96 -11.02
CA LEU A 58 20.83 81.37 -11.91
C LEU A 58 21.06 82.72 -12.59
N ALA A 59 22.26 83.28 -12.47
CA ALA A 59 22.67 84.46 -13.21
C ALA A 59 22.42 84.28 -14.73
N GLY A 60 21.57 85.13 -15.29
CA GLY A 60 21.24 85.20 -16.72
C GLY A 60 20.10 84.29 -17.15
N LYS A 61 19.40 83.66 -16.20
CA LYS A 61 18.37 82.66 -16.48
C LYS A 61 16.96 83.22 -16.22
N THR A 62 15.98 82.75 -17.00
CA THR A 62 14.53 82.98 -16.81
C THR A 62 13.85 81.70 -16.31
N LEU A 63 12.55 81.72 -16.03
CA LEU A 63 11.78 80.51 -15.71
C LEU A 63 11.87 79.40 -16.78
N SER A 64 12.23 79.71 -18.03
CA SER A 64 12.48 78.70 -19.08
C SER A 64 13.63 77.74 -18.76
N PHE A 65 14.53 78.13 -17.86
CA PHE A 65 15.60 77.32 -17.29
C PHE A 65 15.12 76.00 -16.69
N PHE A 66 13.88 75.97 -16.17
CA PHE A 66 13.32 74.79 -15.52
C PHE A 66 12.74 73.74 -16.49
N SER A 67 13.09 73.81 -17.77
CA SER A 67 12.89 72.70 -18.70
C SER A 67 13.95 71.62 -18.50
N TYR A 68 13.58 70.33 -18.67
CA TYR A 68 14.51 69.21 -18.49
C TYR A 68 15.83 69.40 -19.24
N ASP A 69 15.80 69.77 -20.53
CA ASP A 69 17.00 69.89 -21.36
C ASP A 69 17.98 70.97 -20.83
N GLN A 70 17.45 72.12 -20.41
CA GLN A 70 18.28 73.22 -19.88
C GLN A 70 18.83 72.93 -18.48
N VAL A 71 18.05 72.22 -17.65
CA VAL A 71 18.52 71.73 -16.35
C VAL A 71 19.62 70.69 -16.55
N ASP A 72 19.39 69.70 -17.41
CA ASP A 72 20.33 68.60 -17.65
C ASP A 72 21.70 69.12 -18.12
N ASP A 73 21.71 70.00 -19.11
CA ASP A 73 22.94 70.61 -19.63
C ASP A 73 23.70 71.40 -18.56
N LYS A 74 22.98 72.08 -17.66
CA LYS A 74 23.62 72.80 -16.56
C LYS A 74 24.17 71.84 -15.51
N LEU A 75 23.48 70.75 -15.21
CA LEU A 75 23.90 69.82 -14.15
C LEU A 75 25.16 69.01 -14.50
N LYS A 76 25.46 68.83 -15.80
CA LYS A 76 26.71 68.19 -16.27
C LYS A 76 27.99 68.91 -15.84
N SER A 77 27.94 70.23 -15.64
CA SER A 77 29.13 71.06 -15.50
C SER A 77 29.32 71.67 -14.11
N VAL A 78 28.54 71.24 -13.10
CA VAL A 78 28.53 71.84 -11.76
C VAL A 78 29.03 70.87 -10.70
N SER A 79 29.50 71.40 -9.58
CA SER A 79 29.92 70.58 -8.45
C SER A 79 28.74 69.89 -7.76
N ASN A 80 28.97 68.76 -7.07
CA ASN A 80 27.94 68.07 -6.29
C ASN A 80 27.22 68.97 -5.27
N ARG A 81 27.92 70.00 -4.75
CA ARG A 81 27.35 70.99 -3.83
C ARG A 81 26.36 71.91 -4.53
N GLU A 82 26.70 72.40 -5.71
CA GLU A 82 25.83 73.26 -6.53
C GLU A 82 24.64 72.47 -7.06
N LEU A 83 24.88 71.22 -7.46
CA LEU A 83 23.85 70.30 -7.93
C LEU A 83 22.75 70.09 -6.89
N LYS A 84 23.13 69.92 -5.61
CA LYS A 84 22.17 69.84 -4.49
C LYS A 84 21.27 71.08 -4.42
N TYR A 85 21.86 72.28 -4.51
CA TYR A 85 21.10 73.53 -4.46
C TYR A 85 20.14 73.63 -5.65
N ILE A 86 20.62 73.34 -6.87
CA ILE A 86 19.78 73.36 -8.07
C ILE A 86 18.60 72.37 -7.93
N CYS A 87 18.86 71.13 -7.49
CA CYS A 87 17.82 70.13 -7.27
C CYS A 87 16.82 70.54 -6.17
N SER A 88 17.28 71.12 -5.05
CA SER A 88 16.40 71.65 -4.00
C SER A 88 15.45 72.72 -4.51
N LEU A 89 15.96 73.66 -5.31
CA LEU A 89 15.16 74.71 -5.91
C LEU A 89 14.15 74.16 -6.92
N ILE A 90 14.55 73.20 -7.75
CA ILE A 90 13.66 72.52 -8.71
C ILE A 90 12.53 71.79 -7.97
N VAL A 91 12.86 71.00 -6.93
CA VAL A 91 11.87 70.29 -6.12
C VAL A 91 10.89 71.28 -5.49
N PHE A 92 11.38 72.38 -4.91
CA PHE A 92 10.54 73.40 -4.30
C PHE A 92 9.60 74.07 -5.34
N ALA A 93 10.14 74.41 -6.51
CA ALA A 93 9.37 75.02 -7.60
C ALA A 93 8.29 74.08 -8.17
N LEU A 94 8.59 72.78 -8.28
CA LEU A 94 7.63 71.74 -8.66
C LEU A 94 6.55 71.53 -7.60
N GLU A 95 6.90 71.50 -6.31
CA GLU A 95 5.92 71.38 -5.20
C GLU A 95 4.95 72.57 -5.15
N LYS A 96 5.44 73.77 -5.52
CA LYS A 96 4.62 75.00 -5.60
C LYS A 96 3.83 75.13 -6.91
N GLY A 97 4.01 74.22 -7.86
CA GLY A 97 3.31 74.24 -9.15
C GLY A 97 3.71 75.40 -10.06
N ILE A 98 4.90 75.99 -9.85
CA ILE A 98 5.39 77.17 -10.59
C ILE A 98 5.69 76.82 -12.04
N PHE A 99 6.15 75.59 -12.28
CA PHE A 99 6.25 75.01 -13.60
C PHE A 99 5.86 73.53 -13.54
N SER A 100 5.67 72.91 -14.71
CA SER A 100 5.32 71.50 -14.81
C SER A 100 6.09 70.85 -15.96
N ASP A 101 7.14 70.13 -15.62
CA ASP A 101 7.86 69.25 -16.54
C ASP A 101 7.65 67.79 -16.10
N SER A 102 7.23 66.94 -17.03
CA SER A 102 6.88 65.54 -16.72
C SER A 102 8.07 64.69 -16.28
N LYS A 103 9.28 64.95 -16.80
CA LYS A 103 10.50 64.25 -16.39
C LYS A 103 11.01 64.79 -15.06
N LEU A 104 11.08 66.11 -14.88
CA LEU A 104 11.57 66.68 -13.63
C LEU A 104 10.64 66.38 -12.43
N LYS A 105 9.34 66.17 -12.66
CA LYS A 105 8.41 65.67 -11.62
C LYS A 105 8.86 64.37 -10.94
N ARG A 106 9.72 63.56 -11.57
CA ARG A 106 10.32 62.37 -10.95
C ARG A 106 11.11 62.69 -9.68
N LEU A 107 11.68 63.90 -9.57
CA LEU A 107 12.42 64.36 -8.37
C LEU A 107 11.55 64.38 -7.11
N LEU A 108 10.25 64.66 -7.26
CA LEU A 108 9.32 64.72 -6.13
C LEU A 108 9.23 63.38 -5.39
N THR A 109 9.31 62.27 -6.13
CA THR A 109 9.26 60.90 -5.60
C THR A 109 10.44 60.57 -4.69
N PHE A 110 11.62 61.14 -4.99
CA PHE A 110 12.86 60.90 -4.25
C PHE A 110 13.39 62.16 -3.56
N LYS A 111 12.52 63.13 -3.25
CA LYS A 111 12.92 64.47 -2.81
C LYS A 111 13.95 64.47 -1.69
N HIS A 112 13.82 63.57 -0.72
CA HIS A 112 14.75 63.49 0.39
C HIS A 112 16.19 63.16 -0.07
N ARG A 113 16.37 62.27 -1.05
CA ARG A 113 17.70 61.98 -1.63
C ARG A 113 18.28 63.24 -2.27
N PHE A 114 17.45 63.97 -3.02
CA PHE A 114 17.86 65.13 -3.81
C PHE A 114 18.10 66.41 -3.01
N THR A 115 17.53 66.53 -1.81
CA THR A 115 17.63 67.74 -0.97
C THR A 115 18.52 67.58 0.26
N THR A 116 18.82 66.35 0.71
CA THR A 116 19.55 66.12 1.98
C THR A 116 20.88 65.39 1.84
N GLN A 117 21.01 64.42 0.92
CA GLN A 117 22.16 63.50 0.83
C GLN A 117 23.23 63.94 -0.19
N GLY A 118 24.41 63.31 -0.14
CA GLY A 118 25.53 63.57 -1.06
C GLY A 118 25.21 63.07 -2.47
N LEU A 119 24.78 63.98 -3.34
CA LEU A 119 24.32 63.67 -4.69
C LEU A 119 25.43 63.68 -5.72
N SER A 120 25.30 62.83 -6.74
CA SER A 120 26.07 62.92 -7.98
C SER A 120 25.16 63.28 -9.17
N TYR A 121 25.73 63.87 -10.23
CA TYR A 121 24.99 64.07 -11.48
C TYR A 121 24.45 62.76 -12.05
N GLU A 122 25.21 61.67 -11.89
CA GLU A 122 24.74 60.37 -12.35
C GLU A 122 23.43 59.92 -11.68
N ASP A 123 23.17 60.28 -10.41
CA ASP A 123 21.90 59.97 -9.72
C ASP A 123 20.73 60.74 -10.33
N PHE A 124 20.98 62.00 -10.71
CA PHE A 124 19.99 62.78 -11.44
C PHE A 124 19.72 62.16 -12.81
N ASP A 125 20.77 61.91 -13.59
CA ASP A 125 20.66 61.36 -14.94
C ASP A 125 19.93 60.01 -14.94
N TYR A 126 20.31 59.10 -14.03
CA TYR A 126 19.64 57.80 -13.89
C TYR A 126 18.14 57.94 -13.57
N LEU A 127 17.74 58.83 -12.67
CA LEU A 127 16.31 59.04 -12.37
C LEU A 127 15.53 59.52 -13.60
N MET A 128 16.14 60.40 -14.39
CA MET A 128 15.52 61.01 -15.57
C MET A 128 15.41 60.04 -16.74
N THR A 129 16.38 59.13 -16.88
CA THR A 129 16.48 58.18 -17.99
C THR A 129 15.94 56.78 -17.68
N ALA A 130 15.73 56.43 -16.40
CA ALA A 130 15.23 55.12 -15.99
C ALA A 130 13.87 54.80 -16.63
N GLU A 131 13.85 53.79 -17.51
CA GLU A 131 12.64 53.29 -18.18
C GLU A 131 11.69 52.60 -17.21
N ASN A 132 12.23 51.98 -16.15
CA ASN A 132 11.47 51.23 -15.16
C ASN A 132 10.84 52.11 -14.06
N TYR A 133 11.05 53.43 -14.09
CA TYR A 133 10.55 54.36 -13.07
C TYR A 133 9.05 54.22 -12.82
N ASP A 134 8.22 54.31 -13.87
CA ASP A 134 6.76 54.29 -13.70
C ASP A 134 6.26 52.95 -13.16
N VAL A 135 6.91 51.84 -13.54
CA VAL A 135 6.59 50.50 -13.05
C VAL A 135 7.00 50.35 -11.59
N PHE A 136 8.19 50.85 -11.22
CA PHE A 136 8.70 50.80 -9.86
C PHE A 136 7.80 51.59 -8.91
N VAL A 137 7.46 52.84 -9.25
CA VAL A 137 6.64 53.71 -8.41
C VAL A 137 5.24 53.13 -8.21
N LYS A 138 4.62 52.56 -9.26
CA LYS A 138 3.28 51.93 -9.16
C LYS A 138 3.24 50.70 -8.25
N ARG A 139 4.34 49.94 -8.17
CA ARG A 139 4.42 48.66 -7.43
C ARG A 139 4.99 48.79 -6.02
N ALA A 140 5.45 49.98 -5.67
CA ALA A 140 6.12 50.18 -4.42
C ALA A 140 5.09 50.49 -3.32
N ASP A 141 4.96 49.58 -2.36
CA ASP A 141 4.19 49.82 -1.13
C ASP A 141 4.75 51.05 -0.41
N SER A 142 3.87 51.82 0.24
CA SER A 142 4.16 53.03 1.03
C SER A 142 4.99 52.79 2.31
N GLY A 143 5.87 51.79 2.29
CA GLY A 143 6.76 51.41 3.38
C GLY A 143 7.93 52.38 3.58
N ASN A 144 8.91 51.93 4.37
CA ASN A 144 10.06 52.73 4.81
C ASN A 144 10.80 53.41 3.63
N VAL A 145 10.68 54.75 3.57
CA VAL A 145 11.22 55.65 2.53
C VAL A 145 12.72 55.44 2.28
N ARG A 146 13.47 54.99 3.31
CA ARG A 146 14.89 54.67 3.18
C ARG A 146 15.11 53.52 2.20
N PHE A 147 14.50 52.36 2.42
CA PHE A 147 14.69 51.19 1.54
C PHE A 147 14.14 51.42 0.13
N TYR A 148 13.05 52.18 0.03
CA TYR A 148 12.50 52.60 -1.26
C TYR A 148 13.54 53.32 -2.13
N THR A 149 14.26 54.27 -1.51
CA THR A 149 15.33 55.04 -2.17
C THR A 149 16.53 54.16 -2.50
N GLU A 150 16.99 53.34 -1.54
CA GLU A 150 18.16 52.48 -1.73
C GLU A 150 17.95 51.42 -2.82
N VAL A 151 16.76 50.83 -2.92
CA VAL A 151 16.45 49.83 -3.96
C VAL A 151 16.46 50.46 -5.36
N PHE A 152 15.84 51.63 -5.53
CA PHE A 152 15.76 52.27 -6.84
C PHE A 152 17.15 52.67 -7.37
N PHE A 153 17.95 53.30 -6.51
CA PHE A 153 19.29 53.79 -6.83
C PHE A 153 20.39 52.75 -6.63
N PHE A 154 20.05 51.47 -6.43
CA PHE A 154 21.04 50.41 -6.40
C PHE A 154 21.65 50.24 -7.80
N ARG A 155 22.94 50.59 -7.93
CA ARG A 155 23.68 50.59 -9.20
C ARG A 155 24.58 49.37 -9.33
N CYS A 156 24.73 48.95 -10.57
CA CYS A 156 25.55 47.80 -10.97
C CYS A 156 26.93 48.21 -11.52
N ASN A 157 27.17 49.51 -11.72
CA ASN A 157 28.41 50.02 -12.30
C ASN A 157 29.64 49.70 -11.43
N ASP A 158 29.44 49.64 -10.11
CA ASP A 158 30.45 49.32 -9.10
C ASP A 158 30.66 47.80 -8.86
N LEU A 159 30.03 46.94 -9.66
CA LEU A 159 30.25 45.49 -9.56
C LEU A 159 31.68 45.16 -9.96
N LYS A 160 32.40 44.51 -9.04
CA LYS A 160 33.78 44.01 -9.23
C LYS A 160 33.80 42.67 -9.95
N ILE A 161 33.15 42.61 -11.12
CA ILE A 161 33.08 41.43 -11.98
C ILE A 161 33.93 41.71 -13.22
N ILE A 162 34.89 40.83 -13.53
CA ILE A 162 35.80 40.98 -14.67
C ILE A 162 35.08 40.66 -15.99
N ASP A 163 34.24 39.62 -15.98
CA ASP A 163 33.52 39.16 -17.16
C ASP A 163 32.35 40.09 -17.50
N GLN A 164 32.40 40.69 -18.69
CA GLN A 164 31.44 41.72 -19.10
C GLN A 164 30.03 41.15 -19.28
N GLU A 165 29.91 39.91 -19.76
CA GLU A 165 28.62 39.24 -19.92
C GLU A 165 27.98 38.96 -18.56
N ALA A 166 28.72 38.36 -17.62
CA ALA A 166 28.27 38.14 -16.25
C ALA A 166 27.88 39.47 -15.59
N LYS A 167 28.65 40.54 -15.79
CA LYS A 167 28.33 41.87 -15.27
C LYS A 167 26.99 42.38 -15.82
N ASN A 168 26.76 42.26 -17.13
CA ASN A 168 25.51 42.67 -17.77
C ASN A 168 24.31 41.85 -17.27
N LEU A 169 24.44 40.52 -17.21
CA LEU A 169 23.39 39.63 -16.71
C LEU A 169 23.07 39.88 -15.23
N THR A 170 24.09 40.15 -14.42
CA THR A 170 23.90 40.53 -13.01
C THR A 170 23.12 41.83 -12.90
N ALA A 171 23.47 42.83 -13.73
CA ALA A 171 22.78 44.10 -13.73
C ALA A 171 21.29 43.96 -14.10
N GLU A 172 21.00 43.21 -15.16
CA GLU A 172 19.62 42.92 -15.56
C GLU A 172 18.84 42.17 -14.46
N TRP A 173 19.46 41.22 -13.76
CA TRP A 173 18.79 40.50 -12.66
C TRP A 173 18.49 41.41 -11.47
N LEU A 174 19.43 42.29 -11.10
CA LEU A 174 19.22 43.28 -10.06
C LEU A 174 18.05 44.22 -10.42
N ASP A 175 17.95 44.64 -11.67
CA ASP A 175 16.81 45.43 -12.14
C ASP A 175 15.49 44.67 -12.09
N LYS A 176 15.50 43.35 -12.32
CA LYS A 176 14.32 42.51 -12.07
C LYS A 176 13.94 42.49 -10.60
N ILE A 177 14.90 42.36 -9.67
CA ILE A 177 14.63 42.37 -8.22
C ILE A 177 13.94 43.66 -7.79
N LYS A 178 14.34 44.82 -8.35
CA LYS A 178 13.67 46.12 -8.08
C LYS A 178 12.15 46.06 -8.31
N LEU A 179 11.73 45.28 -9.31
CA LEU A 179 10.35 45.19 -9.78
C LEU A 179 9.55 43.98 -9.25
N LEU A 180 10.18 43.09 -8.45
CA LEU A 180 9.51 41.94 -7.82
C LEU A 180 8.46 42.39 -6.80
N GLY A 181 7.59 41.48 -6.35
CA GLY A 181 6.68 41.75 -5.22
C GLY A 181 7.39 41.70 -3.86
N GLY A 182 6.67 42.01 -2.77
CA GLY A 182 7.20 41.93 -1.39
C GLY A 182 7.79 43.23 -0.86
N SER A 183 8.30 43.20 0.37
CA SER A 183 8.76 44.41 1.08
C SER A 183 10.05 44.99 0.48
N MET A 184 10.18 46.31 0.48
CA MET A 184 11.41 46.98 0.02
C MET A 184 12.66 46.56 0.81
N GLY A 185 12.51 46.28 2.11
CA GLY A 185 13.61 45.76 2.93
C GLY A 185 14.10 44.40 2.43
N THR A 186 13.18 43.50 2.08
CA THR A 186 13.52 42.17 1.51
C THR A 186 14.26 42.32 0.18
N ARG A 187 13.73 43.14 -0.74
CA ARG A 187 14.37 43.38 -2.05
C ARG A 187 15.79 43.93 -1.89
N TYR A 188 15.97 44.91 -1.00
CA TYR A 188 17.28 45.48 -0.73
C TYR A 188 18.29 44.43 -0.23
N GLN A 189 17.87 43.54 0.68
CA GLN A 189 18.71 42.44 1.17
C GLN A 189 19.04 41.43 0.06
N GLU A 190 18.07 41.08 -0.79
CA GLU A 190 18.31 40.21 -1.95
C GLU A 190 19.31 40.81 -2.93
N MET A 191 19.22 42.12 -3.19
CA MET A 191 20.16 42.83 -4.08
C MET A 191 21.58 42.87 -3.52
N LEU A 192 21.73 43.17 -2.21
CA LEU A 192 23.03 43.12 -1.55
C LEU A 192 23.66 41.72 -1.62
N GLU A 193 22.85 40.69 -1.41
CA GLU A 193 23.34 39.32 -1.47
C GLU A 193 23.71 38.89 -2.89
N ILE A 194 22.90 39.22 -3.91
CA ILE A 194 23.26 38.95 -5.30
C ILE A 194 24.54 39.68 -5.70
N ARG A 195 24.70 40.94 -5.29
CA ARG A 195 25.95 41.67 -5.53
C ARG A 195 27.15 40.93 -4.93
N ARG A 196 27.07 40.58 -3.65
CA ARG A 196 28.15 39.87 -2.96
C ARG A 196 28.46 38.53 -3.62
N VAL A 197 27.43 37.73 -3.90
CA VAL A 197 27.57 36.40 -4.52
C VAL A 197 28.14 36.50 -5.92
N SER A 198 27.60 37.38 -6.77
CA SER A 198 28.09 37.53 -8.16
C SER A 198 29.54 38.00 -8.22
N GLU A 199 29.93 38.97 -7.39
CA GLU A 199 31.34 39.41 -7.27
C GLU A 199 32.26 38.26 -6.82
N GLU A 200 31.78 37.35 -5.98
CA GLU A 200 32.56 36.19 -5.52
C GLU A 200 32.60 35.06 -6.57
N LEU A 201 31.48 34.75 -7.23
CA LEU A 201 31.38 33.72 -8.25
C LEU A 201 32.22 34.03 -9.49
N PHE A 202 32.25 35.30 -9.89
CA PHE A 202 32.90 35.76 -11.11
C PHE A 202 34.18 36.55 -10.86
N LYS A 203 34.77 36.39 -9.66
CA LYS A 203 36.00 37.08 -9.26
C LYS A 203 37.17 36.72 -10.16
N ASP A 204 37.35 35.42 -10.39
CA ASP A 204 38.53 34.85 -11.04
C ASP A 204 38.22 34.23 -12.42
N ASN A 205 36.95 34.02 -12.76
CA ASN A 205 36.50 33.38 -14.01
C ASN A 205 35.18 33.99 -14.51
N GLY A 206 34.93 33.93 -15.83
CA GLY A 206 33.63 34.26 -16.43
C GLY A 206 32.59 33.15 -16.27
N ILE A 207 31.43 33.29 -16.93
CA ILE A 207 30.30 32.35 -16.79
C ILE A 207 30.71 30.91 -17.13
N ASP A 208 31.51 30.72 -18.18
CA ASP A 208 31.98 29.39 -18.62
C ASP A 208 32.93 28.70 -17.63
N GLY A 209 33.64 29.49 -16.81
CA GLY A 209 34.54 28.98 -15.79
C GLY A 209 33.90 28.78 -14.42
N LEU A 210 32.57 28.93 -14.32
CA LEU A 210 31.83 28.79 -13.08
C LEU A 210 31.90 27.34 -12.55
N LYS A 211 32.46 27.18 -11.36
CA LYS A 211 32.60 25.88 -10.68
C LYS A 211 31.54 25.71 -9.60
N ARG A 212 31.15 24.46 -9.33
CA ARG A 212 30.11 24.12 -8.34
C ARG A 212 30.54 24.51 -6.92
N GLU A 213 31.82 24.33 -6.61
CA GLU A 213 32.41 24.61 -5.30
C GLU A 213 32.31 26.10 -4.95
N SER A 214 32.32 26.98 -5.96
CA SER A 214 32.15 28.42 -5.77
C SER A 214 30.77 28.81 -5.22
N LEU A 215 29.75 27.94 -5.37
CA LEU A 215 28.39 28.20 -4.88
C LEU A 215 28.24 28.09 -3.35
N VAL A 216 29.25 27.60 -2.64
CA VAL A 216 29.24 27.45 -1.17
C VAL A 216 29.33 28.80 -0.43
N CYS A 217 29.49 29.90 -1.17
CA CYS A 217 29.66 31.26 -0.67
C CYS A 217 28.42 31.89 0.03
N THR A 218 27.26 31.24 0.05
CA THR A 218 26.01 31.82 0.58
C THR A 218 25.14 30.81 1.33
N ASN A 219 24.31 31.32 2.24
CA ASN A 219 23.21 30.58 2.85
C ASN A 219 21.85 30.87 2.18
N GLN A 220 21.76 31.86 1.28
CA GLN A 220 20.57 32.21 0.50
C GLN A 220 20.45 31.36 -0.77
N ILE A 221 20.44 30.04 -0.58
CA ILE A 221 20.52 29.05 -1.67
C ILE A 221 19.45 29.26 -2.74
N LYS A 222 18.20 29.52 -2.32
CA LYS A 222 17.08 29.69 -3.24
C LYS A 222 17.29 30.90 -4.16
N LEU A 223 17.76 32.01 -3.60
CA LEU A 223 18.03 33.24 -4.34
C LEU A 223 19.14 33.03 -5.39
N VAL A 224 20.22 32.34 -4.99
CA VAL A 224 21.32 32.02 -5.90
C VAL A 224 20.89 31.06 -7.00
N LEU A 225 20.11 30.03 -6.70
CA LEU A 225 19.58 29.13 -7.72
C LEU A 225 18.58 29.84 -8.66
N GLN A 226 17.83 30.84 -8.21
CA GLN A 226 17.00 31.69 -9.08
C GLN A 226 17.85 32.54 -10.03
N TYR A 227 18.94 33.11 -9.51
CA TYR A 227 19.87 33.91 -10.30
C TYR A 227 20.59 33.05 -11.35
N LEU A 228 21.12 31.88 -10.96
CA LEU A 228 21.73 30.94 -11.90
C LEU A 228 20.71 30.40 -12.92
N GLN A 229 19.45 30.21 -12.52
CA GLN A 229 18.38 29.86 -13.47
C GLN A 229 18.16 30.98 -14.49
N TYR A 230 18.24 32.24 -14.07
CA TYR A 230 18.14 33.37 -14.97
C TYR A 230 19.36 33.47 -15.92
N ILE A 231 20.58 33.25 -15.41
CA ILE A 231 21.77 33.16 -16.26
C ILE A 231 21.59 32.03 -17.28
N ASN A 232 21.17 30.84 -16.85
CA ASN A 232 20.99 29.67 -17.72
C ASN A 232 20.01 29.91 -18.89
N LEU A 233 19.04 30.81 -18.74
CA LEU A 233 18.09 31.17 -19.81
C LEU A 233 18.74 32.01 -20.91
N LYS A 234 19.86 32.69 -20.62
CA LYS A 234 20.56 33.59 -21.54
C LYS A 234 21.91 33.03 -21.99
N HIS A 235 22.58 32.31 -21.09
CA HIS A 235 23.86 31.65 -21.30
C HIS A 235 23.79 30.23 -20.74
N VAL A 236 23.91 29.22 -21.61
CA VAL A 236 23.74 27.82 -21.22
C VAL A 236 24.83 27.41 -20.23
N LEU A 237 24.46 27.11 -18.99
CA LEU A 237 25.39 26.64 -17.96
C LEU A 237 25.78 25.18 -18.20
N SER A 238 26.80 24.69 -17.49
CA SER A 238 27.19 23.28 -17.53
C SER A 238 26.03 22.34 -17.16
N SER A 239 26.07 21.10 -17.67
CA SER A 239 25.03 20.09 -17.41
C SER A 239 24.81 19.83 -15.91
N GLU A 240 25.88 19.87 -15.12
CA GLU A 240 25.81 19.74 -13.66
C GLU A 240 25.07 20.91 -13.01
N MET A 241 25.37 22.15 -13.44
CA MET A 241 24.67 23.34 -12.95
C MET A 241 23.18 23.29 -13.31
N GLN A 242 22.86 22.95 -14.56
CA GLN A 242 21.48 22.77 -15.02
C GLN A 242 20.72 21.73 -14.18
N TYR A 243 21.39 20.62 -13.82
CA TYR A 243 20.81 19.60 -12.96
C TYR A 243 20.54 20.14 -11.54
N MET A 244 21.47 20.88 -10.96
CA MET A 244 21.31 21.50 -9.63
C MET A 244 20.11 22.48 -9.56
N LEU A 245 19.79 23.17 -10.66
CA LEU A 245 18.66 24.11 -10.70
C LEU A 245 17.31 23.45 -10.36
N GLN A 246 17.17 22.14 -10.61
CA GLN A 246 15.96 21.37 -10.30
C GLN A 246 15.68 21.28 -8.78
N PHE A 247 16.71 21.49 -7.95
CA PHE A 247 16.62 21.40 -6.49
C PHE A 247 16.26 22.73 -5.81
N LYS A 248 16.09 23.83 -6.56
CA LYS A 248 15.77 25.17 -6.04
C LYS A 248 14.69 25.17 -4.96
N ASP A 249 13.66 24.38 -5.20
CA ASP A 249 12.45 24.31 -4.39
C ASP A 249 12.52 23.28 -3.26
N TYR A 250 13.61 22.51 -3.18
CA TYR A 250 13.85 21.41 -2.26
C TYR A 250 14.73 21.78 -1.05
N PHE A 251 15.45 22.90 -1.13
CA PHE A 251 16.22 23.44 -0.02
C PHE A 251 15.32 24.29 0.89
N GLY A 252 14.93 23.72 2.05
CA GLY A 252 14.25 24.46 3.12
C GLY A 252 15.21 25.30 3.99
N SER A 253 14.73 25.83 5.11
CA SER A 253 15.52 26.64 6.07
C SER A 253 16.78 25.93 6.62
N ASN A 254 16.78 24.59 6.65
CA ASN A 254 17.93 23.78 7.08
C ASN A 254 18.68 23.11 5.89
N GLY A 255 18.47 23.61 4.67
CA GLY A 255 19.03 23.05 3.44
C GLY A 255 20.51 23.37 3.17
N ALA A 256 21.11 24.29 3.96
CA ALA A 256 22.48 24.77 3.79
C ALA A 256 23.51 23.65 3.69
N GLN A 257 23.52 22.73 4.66
CA GLN A 257 24.50 21.65 4.67
C GLN A 257 24.35 20.72 3.46
N LYS A 258 23.12 20.32 3.12
CA LYS A 258 22.85 19.45 1.97
C LYS A 258 23.27 20.08 0.64
N PHE A 259 23.07 21.39 0.50
CA PHE A 259 23.52 22.11 -0.69
C PHE A 259 25.04 22.13 -0.78
N ARG A 260 25.73 22.41 0.33
CA ARG A 260 27.20 22.34 0.38
C ARG A 260 27.72 20.95 0.05
N ASP A 261 27.13 19.91 0.64
CA ASP A 261 27.50 18.52 0.36
C ASP A 261 27.32 18.19 -1.13
N MET A 262 26.27 18.70 -1.78
CA MET A 262 26.02 18.53 -3.22
C MET A 262 27.03 19.29 -4.07
N CYS A 263 27.33 20.55 -3.76
CA CYS A 263 28.32 21.35 -4.48
C CYS A 263 29.71 20.71 -4.45
N LEU A 264 30.10 20.16 -3.29
CA LEU A 264 31.41 19.55 -3.03
C LEU A 264 31.47 18.05 -3.38
N SER A 265 30.36 17.47 -3.86
CA SER A 265 30.33 16.06 -4.25
C SER A 265 31.11 15.80 -5.54
N GLU A 266 31.60 14.58 -5.72
CA GLU A 266 32.23 14.16 -6.98
C GLU A 266 31.28 14.35 -8.17
N SER A 267 29.98 14.10 -7.98
CA SER A 267 28.96 14.27 -9.01
C SER A 267 27.60 14.66 -8.43
N VAL A 268 27.03 15.74 -8.94
CA VAL A 268 25.67 16.19 -8.56
C VAL A 268 24.58 15.22 -8.99
N PHE A 269 24.87 14.37 -9.98
CA PHE A 269 23.94 13.37 -10.48
C PHE A 269 23.67 12.24 -9.49
N GLN A 270 24.43 12.16 -8.39
CA GLN A 270 24.15 11.29 -7.25
C GLN A 270 22.95 11.75 -6.42
N TYR A 271 22.43 12.96 -6.66
CA TYR A 271 21.34 13.53 -5.87
C TYR A 271 20.00 13.40 -6.60
N MET A 272 18.94 13.07 -5.85
CA MET A 272 17.56 12.94 -6.35
C MET A 272 16.62 13.91 -5.63
N ALA A 273 15.90 14.71 -6.42
CA ALA A 273 14.79 15.52 -5.95
C ALA A 273 13.48 14.69 -5.97
N ILE A 274 12.87 14.52 -4.80
CA ILE A 274 11.71 13.64 -4.60
C ILE A 274 10.55 14.38 -3.92
N ASP A 275 9.42 14.46 -4.62
CA ASP A 275 8.12 14.92 -4.08
C ASP A 275 7.32 13.74 -3.50
N ARG A 276 6.95 13.82 -2.22
CA ARG A 276 6.13 12.80 -1.54
C ARG A 276 4.76 13.40 -1.24
N GLY A 277 3.72 12.93 -1.92
CA GLY A 277 2.35 13.49 -1.98
C GLY A 277 1.57 13.65 -0.65
N LEU A 278 2.15 13.32 0.50
CA LEU A 278 1.55 13.55 1.83
C LEU A 278 2.25 14.73 2.50
N LYS A 279 1.57 15.88 2.58
CA LYS A 279 2.02 17.14 3.24
C LYS A 279 3.38 17.67 2.75
N ASN A 280 3.53 17.95 1.46
CA ASN A 280 4.61 18.77 0.89
C ASN A 280 6.03 18.54 1.48
N LYS A 281 6.42 17.27 1.74
CA LYS A 281 7.80 16.97 2.16
C LYS A 281 8.66 16.71 0.94
N ARG A 282 9.02 17.81 0.26
CA ARG A 282 10.14 17.85 -0.70
C ARG A 282 11.39 17.33 0.00
N ALA A 283 12.04 16.33 -0.59
CA ALA A 283 13.22 15.71 0.00
C ALA A 283 14.31 15.49 -1.05
N ILE A 284 15.55 15.61 -0.58
CA ILE A 284 16.76 15.33 -1.34
C ILE A 284 17.38 14.05 -0.78
N PHE A 285 17.59 13.08 -1.67
CA PHE A 285 18.30 11.83 -1.40
C PHE A 285 19.62 11.83 -2.15
N LYS A 286 20.66 11.23 -1.57
CA LYS A 286 21.91 10.88 -2.25
C LYS A 286 21.88 9.38 -2.54
N THR A 287 22.37 8.95 -3.69
CA THR A 287 22.53 7.56 -4.09
C THR A 287 23.93 7.34 -4.68
N ASP A 288 24.42 6.11 -4.58
CA ASP A 288 25.62 5.60 -5.22
C ASP A 288 25.32 4.87 -6.54
N ILE A 289 24.05 4.78 -6.96
CA ILE A 289 23.66 4.19 -8.24
C ILE A 289 24.08 5.12 -9.39
N PRO A 290 24.73 4.60 -10.46
CA PRO A 290 25.14 5.41 -11.60
C PRO A 290 23.95 6.11 -12.28
N TYR A 291 24.10 7.41 -12.55
CA TYR A 291 23.08 8.21 -13.19
C TYR A 291 22.78 7.76 -14.63
N GLY A 292 21.51 7.87 -15.06
CA GLY A 292 21.07 7.48 -16.40
C GLY A 292 20.77 5.99 -16.58
N THR A 293 21.00 5.18 -15.55
CA THR A 293 20.68 3.74 -15.55
C THR A 293 19.20 3.48 -15.27
N THR A 294 18.70 2.31 -15.66
CA THR A 294 17.31 1.90 -15.34
C THR A 294 17.12 1.82 -13.82
N MET A 295 18.11 1.29 -13.09
CA MET A 295 18.12 1.22 -11.63
C MET A 295 17.99 2.59 -10.97
N TYR A 296 18.65 3.63 -11.50
CA TYR A 296 18.53 4.99 -10.97
C TYR A 296 17.08 5.50 -11.06
N SER A 297 16.45 5.31 -12.22
CA SER A 297 15.05 5.73 -12.43
C SER A 297 14.06 4.93 -11.58
N ASP A 298 14.28 3.63 -11.41
CA ASP A 298 13.44 2.75 -10.61
C ASP A 298 13.55 3.02 -9.12
N LEU A 299 14.77 3.28 -8.63
CA LEU A 299 14.98 3.68 -7.25
C LEU A 299 14.28 5.01 -6.96
N ARG A 300 14.34 5.98 -7.90
CA ARG A 300 13.65 7.27 -7.77
C ARG A 300 12.14 7.07 -7.58
N GLU A 301 11.53 6.22 -8.41
CA GLU A 301 10.11 5.90 -8.34
C GLU A 301 9.75 5.14 -7.05
N TYR A 302 10.60 4.20 -6.61
CA TYR A 302 10.45 3.51 -5.33
C TYR A 302 10.45 4.50 -4.15
N ILE A 303 11.38 5.44 -4.10
CA ILE A 303 11.48 6.40 -3.00
C ILE A 303 10.23 7.29 -2.92
N GLN A 304 9.62 7.64 -4.05
CA GLN A 304 8.36 8.40 -4.11
C GLN A 304 7.21 7.61 -3.47
N LYS A 305 7.09 6.32 -3.79
CA LYS A 305 6.00 5.45 -3.33
C LYS A 305 6.22 4.84 -1.94
N SER A 306 7.47 4.74 -1.51
CA SER A 306 7.85 4.10 -0.24
C SER A 306 7.26 4.85 0.97
N PRO A 307 6.83 4.13 2.02
CA PRO A 307 6.36 4.75 3.27
C PRO A 307 7.51 5.15 4.22
N TYR A 308 8.75 4.72 3.96
CA TYR A 308 9.87 4.88 4.92
C TYR A 308 10.50 6.28 4.92
N ARG A 309 10.80 6.80 6.13
CA ARG A 309 11.28 8.18 6.34
C ARG A 309 12.49 8.30 7.28
N SER A 310 13.05 7.19 7.75
CA SER A 310 14.12 7.20 8.77
C SER A 310 15.47 7.66 8.19
N ALA A 311 16.37 8.11 9.06
CA ALA A 311 17.78 8.36 8.69
C ALA A 311 18.44 7.09 8.12
N MET A 312 18.12 5.93 8.70
CA MET A 312 18.59 4.62 8.22
C MET A 312 18.10 4.28 6.81
N TYR A 313 16.86 4.62 6.49
CA TYR A 313 16.34 4.46 5.12
C TYR A 313 17.12 5.35 4.15
N THR A 314 17.46 6.57 4.54
CA THR A 314 18.28 7.47 3.72
C THR A 314 19.69 6.91 3.49
N ALA A 315 20.30 6.34 4.53
CA ALA A 315 21.60 5.66 4.41
C ALA A 315 21.52 4.42 3.51
N PHE A 316 20.46 3.61 3.63
CA PHE A 316 20.21 2.46 2.75
C PHE A 316 20.16 2.86 1.27
N ILE A 317 19.43 3.94 0.93
CA ILE A 317 19.36 4.46 -0.44
C ILE A 317 20.72 4.96 -0.94
N GLY A 318 21.53 5.54 -0.04
CA GLY A 318 22.84 6.10 -0.35
C GLY A 318 23.93 5.07 -0.65
N GLU A 319 23.73 3.82 -0.25
CA GLU A 319 24.75 2.77 -0.28
C GLU A 319 24.26 1.49 -0.98
N PHE A 320 23.11 1.53 -1.64
CA PHE A 320 22.48 0.35 -2.21
C PHE A 320 23.33 -0.27 -3.32
N TYR A 321 23.90 0.54 -4.21
CA TYR A 321 24.72 0.03 -5.32
C TYR A 321 25.99 -0.66 -4.82
N SER A 322 26.72 0.02 -3.94
CA SER A 322 27.96 -0.45 -3.34
C SER A 322 27.72 -1.68 -2.45
N SER A 323 26.53 -1.80 -1.86
CA SER A 323 26.17 -2.96 -1.03
C SER A 323 26.15 -4.27 -1.80
N MET A 324 25.96 -4.23 -3.13
CA MET A 324 25.96 -5.44 -3.98
C MET A 324 27.37 -5.99 -4.26
N GLY A 325 28.43 -5.28 -3.87
CA GLY A 325 29.81 -5.74 -4.02
C GLY A 325 30.17 -6.08 -5.47
N SER A 326 30.82 -7.23 -5.67
CA SER A 326 31.21 -7.73 -7.01
C SER A 326 30.03 -8.10 -7.91
N PHE A 327 28.81 -8.16 -7.38
CA PHE A 327 27.60 -8.48 -8.13
C PHE A 327 26.82 -7.24 -8.57
N ALA A 328 27.33 -6.03 -8.34
CA ALA A 328 26.61 -4.80 -8.64
C ALA A 328 26.16 -4.73 -10.12
N VAL A 329 24.86 -4.48 -10.32
CA VAL A 329 24.23 -4.32 -11.64
C VAL A 329 23.57 -2.95 -11.74
N ASP A 330 23.68 -2.34 -12.92
CA ASP A 330 23.05 -1.07 -13.28
C ASP A 330 21.61 -1.22 -13.80
N ASP A 331 21.24 -2.45 -14.18
CA ASP A 331 19.91 -2.80 -14.66
C ASP A 331 19.09 -3.55 -13.60
N THR A 332 17.93 -3.02 -13.24
CA THR A 332 17.02 -3.63 -12.27
C THR A 332 16.53 -5.01 -12.69
N THR A 333 16.43 -5.28 -13.99
CA THR A 333 16.00 -6.59 -14.48
C THR A 333 17.06 -7.68 -14.33
N LYS A 334 18.32 -7.30 -14.09
CA LYS A 334 19.47 -8.20 -13.89
C LYS A 334 19.80 -8.45 -12.41
N LEU A 335 18.94 -7.99 -11.49
CA LEU A 335 19.07 -8.37 -10.08
C LEU A 335 19.01 -9.89 -9.94
N SER A 336 19.65 -10.41 -8.90
CA SER A 336 19.80 -11.85 -8.65
C SER A 336 19.69 -12.17 -7.16
N PHE A 337 19.72 -13.45 -6.81
CA PHE A 337 19.82 -13.82 -5.40
C PHE A 337 21.16 -13.35 -4.81
N TYR A 338 22.24 -13.35 -5.59
CA TYR A 338 23.56 -12.94 -5.13
C TYR A 338 23.63 -11.45 -4.81
N THR A 339 23.03 -10.58 -5.65
CA THR A 339 22.93 -9.15 -5.33
C THR A 339 22.15 -8.93 -4.03
N PHE A 340 21.08 -9.70 -3.83
CA PHE A 340 20.25 -9.61 -2.63
C PHE A 340 21.00 -10.08 -1.38
N ALA A 341 21.69 -11.22 -1.45
CA ALA A 341 22.45 -11.79 -0.35
C ALA A 341 23.64 -10.91 0.04
N GLU A 342 24.39 -10.39 -0.94
CA GLU A 342 25.54 -9.53 -0.70
C GLU A 342 25.12 -8.19 -0.08
N SER A 343 24.08 -7.54 -0.63
CA SER A 343 23.49 -6.33 -0.03
C SER A 343 23.07 -6.58 1.42
N ASN A 344 22.42 -7.71 1.70
CA ASN A 344 22.02 -8.03 3.06
C ASN A 344 23.24 -8.23 3.98
N SER A 345 24.27 -8.96 3.53
CA SER A 345 25.51 -9.18 4.28
C SER A 345 26.19 -7.86 4.62
N TYR A 346 26.31 -6.95 3.63
CA TYR A 346 26.86 -5.60 3.79
C TYR A 346 26.10 -4.82 4.86
N PHE A 347 24.78 -4.68 4.70
CA PHE A 347 23.97 -3.91 5.64
C PHE A 347 23.89 -4.55 7.03
N TYR A 348 23.88 -5.88 7.11
CA TYR A 348 23.88 -6.61 8.37
C TYR A 348 25.16 -6.37 9.17
N LYS A 349 26.33 -6.50 8.51
CA LYS A 349 27.65 -6.23 9.11
C LYS A 349 27.79 -4.77 9.56
N LYS A 350 27.45 -3.83 8.67
CA LYS A 350 27.63 -2.39 8.93
C LYS A 350 26.71 -1.85 10.00
N TYR A 351 25.44 -2.29 10.02
CA TYR A 351 24.42 -1.74 10.92
C TYR A 351 24.01 -2.68 12.07
N LYS A 352 24.72 -3.79 12.28
CA LYS A 352 24.50 -4.78 13.36
C LYS A 352 23.05 -5.30 13.41
N GLY A 353 22.52 -5.71 12.25
CA GLY A 353 21.20 -6.36 12.15
C GLY A 353 19.97 -5.45 12.33
N LYS A 354 20.13 -4.12 12.23
CA LYS A 354 19.00 -3.16 12.24
C LYS A 354 18.14 -3.28 10.96
N ASN A 355 17.00 -2.55 10.93
CA ASN A 355 15.89 -2.58 9.96
C ASN A 355 16.21 -2.50 8.43
N CYS A 356 17.48 -2.50 8.00
CA CYS A 356 17.87 -2.46 6.59
C CYS A 356 17.36 -3.67 5.78
N ALA A 357 17.27 -4.84 6.41
CA ALA A 357 16.65 -6.02 5.80
C ALA A 357 15.23 -5.72 5.30
N THR A 358 14.42 -4.99 6.08
CA THR A 358 13.06 -4.59 5.72
C THR A 358 13.04 -3.67 4.49
N TYR A 359 14.00 -2.75 4.38
CA TYR A 359 14.11 -1.85 3.23
C TYR A 359 14.52 -2.60 1.97
N LEU A 360 15.49 -3.52 2.09
CA LEU A 360 15.93 -4.37 1.00
C LEU A 360 14.78 -5.26 0.48
N PHE A 361 14.05 -5.93 1.37
CA PHE A 361 12.85 -6.69 1.01
C PHE A 361 11.80 -5.82 0.33
N SER A 362 11.55 -4.62 0.86
CA SER A 362 10.57 -3.71 0.28
C SER A 362 10.97 -3.23 -1.12
N LEU A 363 12.26 -3.02 -1.37
CA LEU A 363 12.80 -2.60 -2.66
C LEU A 363 12.66 -3.72 -3.71
N TYR A 364 13.14 -4.93 -3.39
CA TYR A 364 13.03 -6.08 -4.31
C TYR A 364 11.58 -6.45 -4.60
N ASN A 365 10.69 -6.43 -3.59
CA ASN A 365 9.26 -6.63 -3.82
C ASN A 365 8.65 -5.54 -4.72
N TYR A 366 9.11 -4.29 -4.62
CA TYR A 366 8.64 -3.23 -5.48
C TYR A 366 9.06 -3.46 -6.94
N PHE A 367 10.33 -3.82 -7.18
CA PHE A 367 10.81 -4.16 -8.52
C PHE A 367 10.10 -5.38 -9.10
N TYR A 368 9.83 -6.40 -8.27
CA TYR A 368 9.05 -7.57 -8.70
C TYR A 368 7.65 -7.16 -9.15
N ASN A 369 6.97 -6.32 -8.37
CA ASN A 369 5.64 -5.85 -8.74
C ASN A 369 5.64 -4.97 -9.99
N LYS A 370 6.73 -4.22 -10.23
CA LYS A 370 6.88 -3.37 -11.42
C LYS A 370 7.10 -4.19 -12.70
N TYR A 371 8.02 -5.14 -12.66
CA TYR A 371 8.45 -5.89 -13.84
C TYR A 371 7.73 -7.23 -14.03
N GLN A 372 7.15 -7.79 -12.96
CA GLN A 372 6.58 -9.14 -12.93
C GLN A 372 7.59 -10.23 -13.34
N ILE A 373 8.89 -9.99 -13.07
CA ILE A 373 9.99 -10.91 -13.38
C ILE A 373 10.51 -11.52 -12.08
N ASN A 374 10.65 -12.86 -12.05
CA ASN A 374 11.35 -13.52 -10.95
C ASN A 374 12.86 -13.38 -11.12
N PHE A 375 13.44 -12.40 -10.44
CA PHE A 375 14.89 -12.13 -10.44
C PHE A 375 15.74 -13.27 -9.84
N PHE A 376 15.14 -14.26 -9.19
CA PHE A 376 15.86 -15.40 -8.60
C PHE A 376 15.68 -16.71 -9.38
N ASN A 377 15.14 -16.61 -10.60
CA ASN A 377 14.76 -17.77 -11.39
C ASN A 377 15.98 -18.60 -11.80
N ASP A 378 17.11 -17.96 -12.09
CA ASP A 378 18.34 -18.64 -12.51
C ASP A 378 18.88 -19.52 -11.37
N GLU A 379 18.75 -19.05 -10.13
CA GLU A 379 19.06 -19.82 -8.92
C GLU A 379 17.97 -20.85 -8.55
N GLY A 380 16.88 -20.91 -9.31
CA GLY A 380 15.74 -21.82 -9.08
C GLY A 380 14.91 -21.47 -7.85
N LEU A 381 15.04 -20.24 -7.36
CA LEU A 381 14.25 -19.72 -6.24
C LEU A 381 12.99 -19.05 -6.75
N ASP A 382 11.88 -19.34 -6.09
CA ASP A 382 10.66 -18.56 -6.28
C ASP A 382 10.81 -17.21 -5.57
N ILE A 383 10.50 -16.11 -6.24
CA ILE A 383 10.51 -14.77 -5.64
C ILE A 383 9.60 -14.66 -4.42
N ALA A 384 8.60 -15.54 -4.29
CA ALA A 384 7.75 -15.63 -3.11
C ALA A 384 8.54 -15.94 -1.82
N VAL A 385 9.79 -16.42 -1.93
CA VAL A 385 10.72 -16.55 -0.81
C VAL A 385 11.03 -15.21 -0.14
N LEU A 386 10.92 -14.08 -0.84
CA LEU A 386 11.02 -12.73 -0.24
C LEU A 386 9.94 -12.47 0.81
N SER A 387 8.81 -13.19 0.74
CA SER A 387 7.74 -13.11 1.72
C SER A 387 7.95 -14.02 2.93
N LYS A 388 8.99 -14.88 2.91
CA LYS A 388 9.30 -15.81 4.00
C LYS A 388 9.96 -15.07 5.16
N ARG A 389 9.31 -15.11 6.32
CA ARG A 389 9.84 -14.51 7.55
C ARG A 389 11.19 -15.12 7.90
N GLY A 390 12.18 -14.28 8.19
CA GLY A 390 13.51 -14.73 8.60
C GLY A 390 14.38 -15.27 7.46
N PHE A 391 13.98 -15.12 6.20
CA PHE A 391 14.76 -15.60 5.06
C PHE A 391 16.21 -15.12 5.07
N LEU A 392 16.42 -13.81 5.25
CA LEU A 392 17.76 -13.21 5.32
C LEU A 392 18.57 -13.69 6.54
N GLN A 393 17.90 -14.07 7.63
CA GLN A 393 18.58 -14.65 8.80
C GLN A 393 19.10 -16.05 8.46
N LEU A 394 18.35 -16.83 7.68
CA LEU A 394 18.79 -18.14 7.21
C LEU A 394 20.02 -18.02 6.30
N VAL A 395 19.98 -17.10 5.34
CA VAL A 395 21.14 -16.82 4.46
C VAL A 395 22.37 -16.44 5.29
N ASN A 396 22.21 -15.52 6.24
CA ASN A 396 23.29 -15.10 7.15
C ASN A 396 23.78 -16.21 8.11
N SER A 397 22.97 -17.24 8.34
CA SER A 397 23.31 -18.38 9.22
C SER A 397 24.04 -19.51 8.48
N GLY A 398 24.39 -19.29 7.21
CA GLY A 398 25.15 -20.23 6.38
C GLY A 398 24.32 -21.28 5.65
N PHE A 399 23.03 -21.01 5.37
CA PHE A 399 22.22 -21.91 4.55
C PHE A 399 22.53 -21.74 3.06
N THR A 400 22.81 -22.85 2.38
CA THR A 400 23.10 -22.92 0.94
C THR A 400 21.83 -23.26 0.15
N ILE A 401 21.64 -22.62 -1.02
CA ILE A 401 20.53 -22.94 -1.93
C ILE A 401 20.83 -24.26 -2.62
N ILE A 402 19.92 -25.22 -2.49
CA ILE A 402 20.05 -26.53 -3.12
C ILE A 402 18.81 -26.82 -3.94
N LYS A 403 19.00 -27.14 -5.22
CA LYS A 403 17.92 -27.57 -6.12
C LYS A 403 17.70 -29.07 -5.90
N TYR A 404 16.49 -29.43 -5.47
CA TYR A 404 16.14 -30.82 -5.21
C TYR A 404 15.92 -31.57 -6.52
N ASN A 405 16.74 -32.58 -6.74
CA ASN A 405 16.60 -33.56 -7.81
C ASN A 405 17.09 -34.91 -7.27
N PRO A 406 16.22 -35.92 -7.14
CA PRO A 406 16.59 -37.20 -6.54
C PRO A 406 17.60 -38.01 -7.36
N ASN A 407 17.85 -37.62 -8.62
CA ASN A 407 18.84 -38.26 -9.48
C ASN A 407 20.24 -37.65 -9.35
N ASP A 408 20.37 -36.49 -8.71
CA ASP A 408 21.65 -35.84 -8.46
C ASP A 408 22.31 -36.45 -7.20
N PRO A 409 23.64 -36.33 -7.04
CA PRO A 409 24.31 -36.76 -5.82
C PRO A 409 23.78 -36.01 -4.58
N VAL A 410 23.89 -36.65 -3.42
CA VAL A 410 23.50 -36.03 -2.14
C VAL A 410 24.40 -34.80 -1.88
N PRO A 411 23.85 -33.62 -1.56
CA PRO A 411 24.64 -32.42 -1.31
C PRO A 411 25.60 -32.57 -0.13
N GLU A 412 26.81 -32.02 -0.29
CA GLU A 412 27.86 -32.08 0.74
C GLU A 412 27.59 -31.11 1.89
N GLU A 413 26.92 -29.98 1.66
CA GLU A 413 26.63 -28.98 2.68
C GLU A 413 25.71 -29.53 3.77
N ASP A 414 25.73 -28.95 4.96
CA ASP A 414 24.88 -29.40 6.09
C ASP A 414 23.65 -28.51 6.32
N LYS A 415 23.61 -27.31 5.75
CA LYS A 415 22.50 -26.37 5.91
C LYS A 415 21.85 -26.08 4.57
N TRP A 416 20.72 -26.71 4.33
CA TRP A 416 20.01 -26.67 3.06
C TRP A 416 18.83 -25.71 3.11
N LEU A 417 18.81 -24.77 2.18
CA LEU A 417 17.60 -24.16 1.68
C LEU A 417 17.17 -24.91 0.42
N LEU A 418 16.40 -25.98 0.65
CA LEU A 418 16.02 -26.92 -0.39
C LEU A 418 14.86 -26.37 -1.23
N CYS A 419 15.11 -26.19 -2.52
CA CYS A 419 14.17 -25.70 -3.53
C CYS A 419 13.67 -26.87 -4.36
N TYR A 420 12.36 -27.08 -4.41
CA TYR A 420 11.78 -28.27 -5.03
C TYR A 420 10.60 -27.91 -5.95
N LYS A 421 10.27 -28.79 -6.91
CA LYS A 421 9.08 -28.63 -7.76
C LYS A 421 7.81 -29.08 -7.02
N ARG A 422 6.66 -28.49 -7.38
CA ARG A 422 5.35 -28.81 -6.76
C ARG A 422 4.97 -30.29 -6.85
N GLU A 423 5.45 -31.02 -7.84
CA GLU A 423 5.23 -32.48 -7.97
C GLU A 423 5.74 -33.29 -6.77
N TYR A 424 6.71 -32.76 -6.02
CA TYR A 424 7.23 -33.39 -4.80
C TYR A 424 6.45 -33.02 -3.53
N GLU A 425 5.33 -32.30 -3.67
CA GLU A 425 4.40 -32.05 -2.58
C GLU A 425 3.20 -33.00 -2.64
N SER A 426 2.82 -33.49 -1.47
CA SER A 426 1.59 -34.26 -1.27
C SER A 426 0.59 -33.42 -0.46
N SER A 427 0.55 -32.10 -0.62
CA SER A 427 -0.29 -31.22 0.22
C SER A 427 -1.27 -30.49 -0.67
N THR A 428 -2.55 -30.47 -0.28
CA THR A 428 -3.56 -29.63 -0.96
C THR A 428 -3.39 -28.14 -0.62
N ASN A 429 -2.64 -27.79 0.43
CA ASN A 429 -2.36 -26.39 0.75
C ASN A 429 -1.40 -25.81 -0.30
N HIS A 430 -1.72 -24.61 -0.81
CA HIS A 430 -0.79 -23.80 -1.59
C HIS A 430 0.32 -23.25 -0.67
N PRO A 431 1.56 -23.74 -0.74
CA PRO A 431 2.65 -23.16 0.04
C PRO A 431 2.92 -21.74 -0.45
N THR A 432 3.33 -20.86 0.46
CA THR A 432 3.79 -19.51 0.09
C THR A 432 5.07 -19.52 -0.75
N SER A 433 5.83 -20.61 -0.75
CA SER A 433 7.03 -20.79 -1.58
C SER A 433 7.40 -22.27 -1.65
N ASN A 434 7.95 -22.76 -2.76
CA ASN A 434 8.44 -24.15 -2.86
C ASN A 434 9.86 -24.31 -2.26
N THR A 435 10.05 -23.81 -1.03
CA THR A 435 11.35 -23.87 -0.33
C THR A 435 11.20 -24.33 1.11
N ILE A 436 12.10 -25.21 1.53
CA ILE A 436 12.16 -25.72 2.91
C ILE A 436 13.57 -25.63 3.47
N THR A 437 13.67 -25.47 4.78
CA THR A 437 14.96 -25.44 5.48
C THR A 437 15.23 -26.80 6.11
N MET A 438 16.41 -27.34 5.89
CA MET A 438 16.92 -28.53 6.55
C MET A 438 18.32 -28.21 7.06
N ASP A 439 18.49 -28.29 8.38
CA ASP A 439 19.80 -28.17 9.02
C ASP A 439 20.21 -29.60 9.39
N PHE A 440 21.46 -29.99 9.21
CA PHE A 440 22.02 -31.26 9.66
C PHE A 440 23.26 -31.06 10.55
N SER A 441 23.65 -29.80 10.78
CA SER A 441 24.84 -29.45 11.57
C SER A 441 24.69 -29.78 13.06
N ASP A 442 23.47 -30.06 13.50
CA ASP A 442 23.12 -30.50 14.84
C ASP A 442 23.22 -32.02 15.04
N VAL A 443 23.62 -32.80 14.03
CA VAL A 443 23.89 -34.24 14.16
C VAL A 443 25.38 -34.46 14.42
N ASN A 444 25.70 -34.99 15.60
CA ASN A 444 27.08 -35.02 16.11
C ASN A 444 27.99 -36.04 15.38
N ASN A 445 27.44 -37.12 14.84
CA ASN A 445 28.19 -38.16 14.14
C ASN A 445 28.08 -38.00 12.61
N GLU A 446 29.21 -37.95 11.91
CA GLU A 446 29.26 -37.74 10.45
C GLU A 446 28.64 -38.90 9.64
N ALA A 447 28.84 -40.16 10.02
CA ALA A 447 28.22 -41.30 9.35
C ALA A 447 26.69 -41.28 9.50
N LEU A 448 26.18 -41.07 10.72
CA LEU A 448 24.74 -40.95 11.01
C LEU A 448 24.12 -39.73 10.30
N LYS A 449 24.86 -38.62 10.21
CA LYS A 449 24.47 -37.43 9.44
C LYS A 449 24.34 -37.76 7.96
N GLY A 450 25.31 -38.47 7.39
CA GLY A 450 25.27 -38.97 6.01
C GLY A 450 24.05 -39.84 5.72
N TRP A 451 23.70 -40.76 6.63
CA TRP A 451 22.48 -41.58 6.51
C TRP A 451 21.21 -40.73 6.50
N LEU A 452 21.14 -39.72 7.37
CA LEU A 452 19.98 -38.82 7.43
C LEU A 452 19.83 -37.97 6.17
N LYS A 453 20.94 -37.41 5.66
CA LYS A 453 20.97 -36.66 4.39
C LYS A 453 20.51 -37.54 3.23
N THR A 454 20.99 -38.78 3.16
CA THR A 454 20.61 -39.77 2.14
C THR A 454 19.11 -40.10 2.19
N TYR A 455 18.53 -40.29 3.39
CA TYR A 455 17.08 -40.48 3.53
C TYR A 455 16.27 -39.32 2.99
N VAL A 456 16.67 -38.09 3.36
CA VAL A 456 15.98 -36.88 2.90
C VAL A 456 16.11 -36.72 1.39
N TRP A 457 17.26 -37.05 0.81
CA TRP A 457 17.49 -36.93 -0.63
C TRP A 457 16.70 -37.97 -1.43
N LEU A 458 16.83 -39.26 -1.11
CA LEU A 458 16.37 -40.35 -1.97
C LEU A 458 14.96 -40.88 -1.66
N LYS A 459 14.44 -40.77 -0.43
CA LYS A 459 13.15 -41.40 -0.07
C LYS A 459 12.02 -40.85 -0.95
N ARG A 460 11.22 -41.69 -1.60
CA ARG A 460 10.07 -41.27 -2.40
C ARG A 460 8.85 -40.93 -1.52
N LYS A 461 8.91 -39.77 -0.85
CA LYS A 461 7.82 -39.17 -0.06
C LYS A 461 7.84 -37.65 -0.25
N SER A 462 6.77 -36.96 0.15
CA SER A 462 6.75 -35.51 0.08
C SER A 462 7.81 -34.86 0.95
N ILE A 463 8.41 -33.78 0.48
CA ILE A 463 9.54 -33.10 1.12
C ILE A 463 9.23 -32.68 2.56
N ILE A 464 8.00 -32.22 2.83
CA ILE A 464 7.54 -31.86 4.18
C ILE A 464 7.55 -33.07 5.12
N THR A 465 7.06 -34.22 4.65
CA THR A 465 7.10 -35.46 5.42
C THR A 465 8.54 -35.89 5.69
N LYS A 466 9.44 -35.79 4.71
CA LYS A 466 10.86 -36.10 4.91
C LYS A 466 11.48 -35.22 6.00
N ARG A 467 11.23 -33.91 5.98
CA ARG A 467 11.69 -32.98 7.03
C ARG A 467 11.16 -33.37 8.41
N ASN A 468 9.86 -33.63 8.53
CA ASN A 468 9.26 -33.97 9.83
C ASN A 468 9.86 -35.25 10.41
N VAL A 469 10.07 -36.27 9.56
CA VAL A 469 10.80 -37.48 9.96
C VAL A 469 12.21 -37.11 10.37
N ALA A 470 12.95 -36.38 9.53
CA ALA A 470 14.34 -36.03 9.82
C ALA A 470 14.51 -35.33 11.17
N THR A 471 13.65 -34.35 11.49
CA THR A 471 13.64 -33.67 12.79
C THR A 471 13.51 -34.64 13.96
N SER A 472 12.61 -35.64 13.87
CA SER A 472 12.48 -36.67 14.92
C SER A 472 13.65 -37.64 14.98
N ILE A 473 14.27 -37.94 13.83
CA ILE A 473 15.40 -38.87 13.75
C ILE A 473 16.67 -38.26 14.32
N LYS A 474 16.92 -36.96 14.16
CA LYS A 474 18.09 -36.30 14.77
C LYS A 474 18.22 -36.54 16.26
N GLU A 475 17.10 -36.44 16.98
CA GLU A 475 17.04 -36.71 18.42
C GLU A 475 17.50 -38.15 18.73
N ALA A 476 17.02 -39.13 17.95
CA ALA A 476 17.45 -40.52 18.06
C ALA A 476 18.94 -40.71 17.74
N LEU A 477 19.44 -40.11 16.64
CA LEU A 477 20.84 -40.27 16.21
C LEU A 477 21.81 -39.64 17.20
N ASN A 478 21.50 -38.47 17.75
CA ASN A 478 22.32 -37.85 18.78
C ASN A 478 22.29 -38.63 20.09
N TYR A 479 21.15 -39.22 20.45
CA TYR A 479 21.08 -40.09 21.62
C TYR A 479 21.94 -41.35 21.45
N ILE A 480 21.90 -41.97 20.26
CA ILE A 480 22.79 -43.09 19.92
C ILE A 480 24.24 -42.65 19.97
N HIS A 481 24.57 -41.48 19.43
CA HIS A 481 25.93 -40.93 19.52
C HIS A 481 26.40 -40.80 20.97
N SER A 482 25.60 -40.20 21.86
CA SER A 482 25.96 -40.06 23.28
C SER A 482 26.10 -41.40 24.02
N ILE A 483 25.38 -42.44 23.60
CA ILE A 483 25.61 -43.82 24.09
C ILE A 483 26.97 -44.33 23.58
N ARG A 484 27.26 -44.18 22.28
CA ARG A 484 28.50 -44.64 21.65
C ARG A 484 29.75 -43.93 22.17
N THR A 485 29.64 -42.66 22.54
CA THR A 485 30.74 -41.87 23.11
C THR A 485 30.88 -42.00 24.63
N LYS A 486 30.03 -42.80 25.29
CA LYS A 486 29.98 -42.95 26.76
C LYS A 486 29.58 -41.67 27.52
N GLU A 487 29.01 -40.67 26.85
CA GLU A 487 28.44 -39.50 27.53
C GLU A 487 27.25 -39.89 28.40
N ILE A 488 26.48 -40.90 27.97
CA ILE A 488 25.33 -41.42 28.69
C ILE A 488 25.47 -42.94 28.88
N LEU A 489 25.30 -43.38 30.12
CA LEU A 489 25.20 -44.80 30.45
C LEU A 489 23.74 -45.25 30.26
N ASN A 490 23.52 -46.27 29.43
CA ASN A 490 22.20 -46.82 29.17
C ASN A 490 22.14 -48.31 29.54
N LEU A 491 21.10 -48.70 30.29
CA LEU A 491 20.93 -50.07 30.80
C LEU A 491 20.82 -51.14 29.69
N TYR A 492 20.33 -50.77 28.50
CA TYR A 492 20.18 -51.67 27.37
C TYR A 492 21.49 -51.87 26.59
N CYS A 493 22.41 -50.90 26.64
CA CYS A 493 23.64 -50.85 25.85
C CYS A 493 24.87 -51.04 26.75
N ARG A 494 25.15 -52.29 27.15
CA ARG A 494 26.32 -52.63 27.98
C ARG A 494 27.62 -52.66 27.16
N ASP A 495 27.53 -53.21 25.95
CA ASP A 495 28.60 -53.21 24.96
C ASP A 495 28.40 -52.03 24.01
N ILE A 496 29.50 -51.35 23.69
CA ILE A 496 29.45 -50.11 22.90
C ILE A 496 29.88 -50.41 21.48
N ALA A 497 28.98 -50.14 20.54
CA ALA A 497 29.23 -50.28 19.13
C ALA A 497 30.15 -49.16 18.61
N PRO A 498 31.00 -49.41 17.60
CA PRO A 498 31.79 -48.37 16.95
C PRO A 498 30.93 -47.22 16.42
N LEU A 499 31.50 -46.01 16.32
CA LEU A 499 30.77 -44.82 15.88
C LEU A 499 30.10 -44.99 14.51
N ASP A 500 30.74 -45.72 13.59
CA ASP A 500 30.27 -45.88 12.21
C ASP A 500 29.55 -47.22 11.96
N SER A 501 29.33 -48.03 13.01
CA SER A 501 28.65 -49.32 12.85
C SER A 501 27.13 -49.15 12.67
N PRO A 502 26.44 -50.15 12.10
CA PRO A 502 24.97 -50.18 12.06
C PRO A 502 24.30 -49.98 13.42
N ILE A 503 23.04 -49.54 13.41
CA ILE A 503 22.24 -49.40 14.63
C ILE A 503 21.91 -50.79 15.17
N THR A 504 22.28 -51.04 16.43
CA THR A 504 22.05 -52.31 17.11
C THR A 504 20.63 -52.42 17.67
N LEU A 505 20.20 -53.64 18.00
CA LEU A 505 18.93 -53.89 18.68
C LEU A 505 18.83 -53.14 20.02
N SER A 506 19.89 -53.19 20.83
CA SER A 506 19.95 -52.51 22.13
C SER A 506 19.79 -51.00 22.00
N GLU A 507 20.44 -50.38 21.00
CA GLU A 507 20.33 -48.95 20.72
C GLU A 507 18.90 -48.58 20.28
N ALA A 508 18.27 -49.38 19.43
CA ALA A 508 16.88 -49.17 19.01
C ALA A 508 15.90 -49.27 20.19
N MET A 509 16.10 -50.22 21.10
CA MET A 509 15.31 -50.33 22.34
C MET A 509 15.53 -49.14 23.28
N ALA A 510 16.78 -48.68 23.42
CA ALA A 510 17.11 -47.50 24.21
C ALA A 510 16.40 -46.24 23.68
N VAL A 511 16.41 -46.02 22.36
CA VAL A 511 15.70 -44.90 21.74
C VAL A 511 14.17 -45.02 21.88
N ARG A 512 13.61 -46.23 21.74
CA ARG A 512 12.18 -46.47 21.99
C ARG A 512 11.80 -46.06 23.41
N GLN A 513 12.62 -46.41 24.40
CA GLN A 513 12.37 -46.05 25.80
C GLN A 513 12.51 -44.55 26.02
N LEU A 514 13.51 -43.89 25.41
CA LEU A 514 13.65 -42.43 25.43
C LEU A 514 12.35 -41.78 24.98
N PHE A 515 11.82 -42.15 23.82
CA PHE A 515 10.57 -41.57 23.31
C PHE A 515 9.36 -41.85 24.20
N LYS A 516 9.26 -43.04 24.81
CA LYS A 516 8.17 -43.39 25.74
C LYS A 516 8.25 -42.66 27.09
N SER A 517 9.46 -42.32 27.55
CA SER A 517 9.68 -41.60 28.81
C SER A 517 9.35 -40.10 28.77
N GLN A 518 9.01 -39.53 27.60
CA GLN A 518 8.72 -38.11 27.43
C GLN A 518 7.33 -37.75 27.98
N THR A 519 7.23 -37.49 29.28
CA THR A 519 5.98 -37.20 30.01
C THR A 519 5.21 -35.99 29.48
N ASN A 520 5.91 -34.98 28.94
CA ASN A 520 5.30 -33.78 28.35
C ASN A 520 4.84 -33.95 26.89
N THR A 521 4.98 -35.14 26.30
CA THR A 521 4.65 -35.42 24.89
C THR A 521 3.46 -36.36 24.80
N SER A 522 2.49 -36.07 23.93
CA SER A 522 1.31 -36.93 23.76
C SER A 522 1.69 -38.33 23.28
N LEU A 523 0.94 -39.34 23.74
CA LEU A 523 1.17 -40.75 23.37
C LEU A 523 1.21 -40.97 21.85
N VAL A 524 0.36 -40.26 21.10
CA VAL A 524 0.33 -40.29 19.62
C VAL A 524 1.66 -39.81 19.02
N THR A 525 2.20 -38.72 19.55
CA THR A 525 3.48 -38.17 19.07
C THR A 525 4.64 -39.10 19.41
N GLN A 526 4.65 -39.68 20.62
CA GLN A 526 5.64 -40.68 21.01
C GLN A 526 5.61 -41.89 20.08
N ASN A 527 4.41 -42.43 19.79
CA ASN A 527 4.23 -43.55 18.86
C ASN A 527 4.66 -43.19 17.43
N THR A 528 4.36 -41.96 16.98
CA THR A 528 4.78 -41.44 15.68
C THR A 528 6.31 -41.37 15.56
N LYS A 529 7.02 -40.92 16.61
CA LYS A 529 8.50 -40.90 16.63
C LYS A 529 9.08 -42.32 16.47
N ILE A 530 8.51 -43.31 17.16
CA ILE A 530 8.93 -44.72 17.05
C ILE A 530 8.67 -45.26 15.63
N TYR A 531 7.50 -44.97 15.07
CA TYR A 531 7.18 -45.34 13.68
C TYR A 531 8.13 -44.69 12.67
N ASN A 532 8.47 -43.41 12.85
CA ASN A 532 9.42 -42.70 12.01
C ASN A 532 10.81 -43.34 12.07
N LEU A 533 11.27 -43.73 13.27
CA LEU A 533 12.55 -44.43 13.44
C LEU A 533 12.57 -45.75 12.68
N ARG A 534 11.52 -46.57 12.82
CA ARG A 534 11.39 -47.82 12.07
C ARG A 534 11.43 -47.58 10.56
N ALA A 535 10.66 -46.62 10.06
CA ALA A 535 10.59 -46.31 8.64
C ALA A 535 11.90 -45.75 8.07
N PHE A 536 12.68 -45.04 8.89
CA PHE A 536 14.01 -44.54 8.54
C PHE A 536 15.01 -45.70 8.45
N ILE A 537 15.07 -46.56 9.46
CA ILE A 537 15.95 -47.73 9.50
C ILE A 537 15.63 -48.70 8.36
N GLN A 538 14.35 -48.94 8.10
CA GLN A 538 13.92 -49.78 6.97
C GLN A 538 14.37 -49.20 5.63
N PHE A 539 14.32 -47.88 5.46
CA PHE A 539 14.84 -47.25 4.25
C PHE A 539 16.35 -47.46 4.07
N LEU A 540 17.14 -47.37 5.15
CA LEU A 540 18.59 -47.55 5.06
C LEU A 540 18.95 -48.96 4.60
N ASP A 541 18.24 -49.96 5.10
CA ASP A 541 18.41 -51.37 4.74
C ASP A 541 17.95 -51.63 3.30
N GLU A 542 16.74 -51.17 2.91
CA GLU A 542 16.20 -51.30 1.55
C GLU A 542 17.03 -50.63 0.44
N ASN A 543 17.83 -49.61 0.78
CA ASN A 543 18.66 -48.86 -0.17
C ASN A 543 20.15 -49.18 -0.01
N GLU A 544 20.48 -50.27 0.70
CA GLU A 544 21.85 -50.76 0.89
C GLU A 544 22.81 -49.70 1.49
N VAL A 545 22.27 -48.73 2.23
CA VAL A 545 23.06 -47.68 2.90
C VAL A 545 23.73 -48.24 4.16
N CYS A 546 23.06 -49.16 4.85
CA CYS A 546 23.52 -49.79 6.08
C CYS A 546 22.73 -51.08 6.33
N GLN A 547 23.42 -52.19 6.65
CA GLN A 547 22.77 -53.47 6.95
C GLN A 547 22.25 -53.49 8.39
N ILE A 548 20.96 -53.76 8.56
CA ILE A 548 20.31 -53.74 9.88
C ILE A 548 19.84 -55.14 10.28
N ASP A 549 20.00 -55.48 11.57
CA ASP A 549 19.47 -56.73 12.11
C ASP A 549 17.92 -56.75 12.07
N SER A 550 17.36 -57.80 11.49
CA SER A 550 15.90 -58.03 11.37
C SER A 550 15.13 -57.90 12.71
N GLY A 551 15.75 -58.22 13.84
CA GLY A 551 15.17 -58.09 15.17
C GLY A 551 14.80 -56.64 15.53
N VAL A 552 15.53 -55.65 14.99
CA VAL A 552 15.26 -54.22 15.24
C VAL A 552 13.82 -53.85 14.85
N TYR A 553 13.30 -54.39 13.74
CA TYR A 553 11.96 -54.06 13.23
C TYR A 553 10.83 -54.56 14.13
N TYR A 554 11.00 -55.74 14.75
CA TYR A 554 10.04 -56.30 15.69
C TYR A 554 9.91 -55.41 16.93
N HIS A 555 11.05 -54.95 17.45
CA HIS A 555 11.09 -54.12 18.66
C HIS A 555 10.69 -52.66 18.44
N LEU A 556 10.56 -52.19 17.20
CA LEU A 556 10.03 -50.87 16.86
C LEU A 556 8.58 -50.89 16.37
N TYR A 557 7.91 -52.05 16.41
CA TYR A 557 6.49 -52.15 16.07
C TYR A 557 5.61 -51.47 17.13
N ASN A 558 4.66 -50.65 16.69
CA ASN A 558 3.59 -50.08 17.50
C ASN A 558 2.30 -50.04 16.65
N GLN A 559 1.16 -50.40 17.25
CA GLN A 559 -0.16 -50.12 16.67
C GLN A 559 -0.53 -48.66 16.96
N ASN A 560 -1.02 -47.95 15.95
CA ASN A 560 -1.55 -46.61 16.12
C ASN A 560 -3.03 -46.72 16.50
N GLU A 561 -3.41 -46.20 17.67
CA GLU A 561 -4.83 -45.97 17.98
C GLU A 561 -5.36 -44.78 17.16
N LEU A 562 -6.56 -44.93 16.60
CA LEU A 562 -7.26 -43.85 15.89
C LEU A 562 -7.78 -42.83 16.91
N ASN A 563 -7.18 -41.64 16.94
CA ASN A 563 -7.56 -40.55 17.84
C ASN A 563 -8.30 -39.44 17.09
N ASN A 564 -9.51 -39.70 16.61
CA ASN A 564 -10.44 -38.60 16.31
C ASN A 564 -11.33 -38.36 17.53
N THR A 565 -11.00 -37.35 18.34
CA THR A 565 -11.79 -36.95 19.52
C THR A 565 -12.78 -35.84 19.19
N ALA A 566 -12.82 -35.37 17.94
CA ALA A 566 -13.77 -34.35 17.53
C ALA A 566 -15.18 -34.93 17.48
N THR A 567 -16.12 -34.16 18.01
CA THR A 567 -17.55 -34.48 18.04
C THR A 567 -18.33 -33.43 17.27
N SER A 568 -19.53 -33.81 16.81
CA SER A 568 -20.50 -32.90 16.20
C SER A 568 -20.83 -31.74 17.14
N ILE A 569 -21.01 -30.55 16.57
CA ILE A 569 -21.39 -29.34 17.31
C ILE A 569 -22.89 -29.40 17.62
N PRO A 570 -23.31 -29.13 18.86
CA PRO A 570 -24.73 -29.01 19.22
C PRO A 570 -25.44 -27.90 18.42
N ASP A 571 -26.75 -28.07 18.17
CA ASP A 571 -27.52 -27.13 17.35
C ASP A 571 -27.60 -25.71 17.92
N ASP A 572 -27.66 -25.56 19.24
CA ASP A 572 -27.68 -24.24 19.90
C ASP A 572 -26.37 -23.49 19.68
N ASP A 573 -25.24 -24.17 19.90
CA ASP A 573 -23.90 -23.62 19.68
C ASP A 573 -23.67 -23.29 18.20
N LEU A 574 -24.11 -24.17 17.30
CA LEU A 574 -24.02 -23.94 15.86
C LEU A 574 -24.83 -22.71 15.43
N ARG A 575 -26.03 -22.52 15.99
CA ARG A 575 -26.87 -21.33 15.75
C ARG A 575 -26.20 -20.07 16.30
N ALA A 576 -25.68 -20.10 17.52
CA ALA A 576 -24.99 -18.96 18.14
C ALA A 576 -23.76 -18.54 17.31
N MET A 577 -22.91 -19.51 16.95
CA MET A 577 -21.73 -19.27 16.12
C MET A 577 -22.08 -18.73 14.73
N THR A 578 -23.14 -19.25 14.09
CA THR A 578 -23.60 -18.80 12.77
C THR A 578 -24.04 -17.34 12.80
N ARG A 579 -24.77 -16.91 13.85
CA ARG A 579 -25.17 -15.49 14.02
C ARG A 579 -23.97 -14.56 14.10
N VAL A 580 -22.96 -14.94 14.90
CA VAL A 580 -21.72 -14.15 15.03
C VAL A 580 -20.99 -14.05 13.68
N MET A 581 -20.89 -15.15 12.92
CA MET A 581 -20.24 -15.12 11.61
C MET A 581 -20.96 -14.24 10.58
N ILE A 582 -22.30 -14.29 10.55
CA ILE A 582 -23.11 -13.44 9.65
C ILE A 582 -22.92 -11.95 10.00
N ASN A 583 -22.91 -11.61 11.28
CA ASN A 583 -22.68 -10.23 11.73
C ASN A 583 -21.27 -9.75 11.34
N ASN A 584 -20.25 -10.57 11.62
CA ASN A 584 -18.85 -10.24 11.33
C ASN A 584 -18.56 -10.13 9.82
N ALA A 585 -19.33 -10.84 8.96
CA ALA A 585 -19.16 -10.81 7.51
C ALA A 585 -19.35 -9.40 6.92
N GLN A 586 -20.16 -8.55 7.57
CA GLN A 586 -20.41 -7.17 7.13
C GLN A 586 -19.25 -6.21 7.44
N GLU A 587 -18.31 -6.60 8.31
CA GLU A 587 -17.25 -5.70 8.77
C GLU A 587 -16.07 -5.60 7.81
N SER A 588 -15.78 -6.68 7.06
CA SER A 588 -14.65 -6.69 6.12
C SER A 588 -14.75 -7.82 5.09
N ILE A 589 -14.17 -7.58 3.90
CA ILE A 589 -14.02 -8.60 2.83
C ILE A 589 -13.41 -9.89 3.37
N LYS A 590 -12.44 -9.78 4.28
CA LYS A 590 -11.77 -10.92 4.90
C LYS A 590 -12.74 -11.78 5.73
N ASN A 591 -13.62 -11.14 6.49
CA ASN A 591 -14.63 -11.84 7.29
C ASN A 591 -15.72 -12.45 6.41
N GLU A 592 -16.14 -11.75 5.34
CA GLU A 592 -17.06 -12.29 4.33
C GLU A 592 -16.48 -13.56 3.68
N LEU A 593 -15.19 -13.58 3.35
CA LEU A 593 -14.56 -14.81 2.83
C LEU A 593 -14.51 -15.96 3.85
N TYR A 594 -14.39 -15.66 5.15
CA TYR A 594 -14.43 -16.69 6.18
C TYR A 594 -15.83 -17.30 6.36
N SER A 595 -16.90 -16.52 6.22
CA SER A 595 -18.26 -17.06 6.29
C SER A 595 -18.56 -18.00 5.13
N VAL A 596 -18.03 -17.72 3.93
CA VAL A 596 -18.11 -18.65 2.79
C VAL A 596 -17.36 -19.96 3.07
N ILE A 597 -16.14 -19.88 3.62
CA ILE A 597 -15.37 -21.08 4.03
C ILE A 597 -16.15 -21.90 5.06
N PHE A 598 -16.76 -21.25 6.04
CA PHE A 598 -17.59 -21.90 7.06
C PHE A 598 -18.82 -22.60 6.44
N LYS A 599 -19.52 -21.94 5.52
CA LYS A 599 -20.68 -22.52 4.83
C LYS A 599 -20.30 -23.76 4.03
N ILE A 600 -19.20 -23.71 3.27
CA ILE A 600 -18.70 -24.88 2.53
C ILE A 600 -18.36 -26.02 3.50
N ALA A 601 -17.76 -25.73 4.66
CA ALA A 601 -17.40 -26.76 5.64
C ALA A 601 -18.60 -27.45 6.30
N LEU A 602 -19.78 -26.81 6.31
CA LEU A 602 -21.03 -27.38 6.80
C LEU A 602 -21.83 -28.11 5.71
N ASP A 603 -21.61 -27.77 4.45
CA ASP A 603 -22.32 -28.35 3.30
C ASP A 603 -21.52 -29.46 2.61
N THR A 604 -20.25 -29.66 2.97
CA THR A 604 -19.34 -30.63 2.33
C THR A 604 -18.51 -31.37 3.37
N GLU A 605 -17.95 -32.50 3.00
CA GLU A 605 -16.98 -33.25 3.80
C GLU A 605 -15.53 -32.84 3.54
N PHE A 606 -15.30 -31.79 2.77
CA PHE A 606 -13.96 -31.34 2.48
C PHE A 606 -13.23 -30.94 3.77
N ARG A 607 -11.98 -31.41 3.89
CA ARG A 607 -11.10 -30.90 4.95
C ARG A 607 -10.89 -29.42 4.72
N ILE A 608 -10.68 -28.66 5.79
CA ILE A 608 -10.45 -27.21 5.68
C ILE A 608 -9.29 -26.84 4.73
N SER A 609 -8.25 -27.68 4.66
CA SER A 609 -7.13 -27.51 3.73
C SER A 609 -7.53 -27.66 2.25
N GLN A 610 -8.57 -28.45 1.96
CA GLN A 610 -9.15 -28.58 0.62
C GLN A 610 -9.99 -27.35 0.30
N ILE A 611 -10.84 -26.90 1.24
CA ILE A 611 -11.70 -25.72 1.06
C ILE A 611 -10.87 -24.47 0.78
N VAL A 612 -9.86 -24.16 1.62
CA VAL A 612 -9.05 -22.94 1.42
C VAL A 612 -8.18 -22.98 0.16
N SER A 613 -8.02 -24.17 -0.44
CA SER A 613 -7.23 -24.37 -1.67
C SER A 613 -8.05 -24.33 -2.96
N LEU A 614 -9.38 -24.21 -2.86
CA LEU A 614 -10.30 -24.20 -4.00
C LEU A 614 -9.92 -23.13 -5.02
N GLN A 615 -10.09 -23.47 -6.29
CA GLN A 615 -9.86 -22.57 -7.42
C GLN A 615 -11.13 -21.79 -7.75
N LYS A 616 -11.00 -20.67 -8.47
CA LYS A 616 -12.14 -19.80 -8.83
C LYS A 616 -13.20 -20.50 -9.69
N ASP A 617 -12.81 -21.54 -10.41
CA ASP A 617 -13.59 -22.35 -11.34
C ASP A 617 -13.96 -23.72 -10.74
N CYS A 618 -14.02 -23.81 -9.40
CA CYS A 618 -14.30 -25.07 -8.72
C CYS A 618 -15.75 -25.55 -8.80
N VAL A 619 -16.70 -24.70 -9.21
CA VAL A 619 -18.14 -25.02 -9.25
C VAL A 619 -18.59 -25.35 -10.67
N TYR A 620 -19.30 -26.46 -10.82
CA TYR A 620 -19.89 -26.88 -12.10
C TYR A 620 -21.37 -27.21 -11.91
N GLU A 621 -22.18 -26.88 -12.91
CA GLU A 621 -23.57 -27.36 -13.00
C GLU A 621 -23.56 -28.77 -13.59
N THR A 622 -24.34 -29.69 -13.01
CA THR A 622 -24.42 -31.06 -13.50
C THR A 622 -25.29 -31.14 -14.76
N ALA A 623 -25.44 -32.35 -15.33
CA ALA A 623 -26.34 -32.58 -16.46
C ALA A 623 -27.81 -32.23 -16.16
N LYS A 624 -28.19 -32.11 -14.88
CA LYS A 624 -29.50 -31.61 -14.47
C LYS A 624 -29.43 -30.13 -14.10
N LYS A 625 -30.29 -29.35 -14.74
CA LYS A 625 -30.38 -27.91 -14.53
C LYS A 625 -30.74 -27.57 -13.07
N GLY A 626 -29.92 -26.76 -12.42
CA GLY A 626 -30.08 -26.32 -11.04
C GLY A 626 -29.35 -27.18 -9.98
N GLU A 627 -28.63 -28.23 -10.37
CA GLU A 627 -27.77 -29.01 -9.48
C GLU A 627 -26.28 -28.63 -9.67
N PHE A 628 -25.54 -28.44 -8.57
CA PHE A 628 -24.15 -27.97 -8.61
C PHE A 628 -23.22 -28.91 -7.84
N ILE A 629 -21.99 -29.05 -8.32
CA ILE A 629 -20.89 -29.80 -7.69
C ILE A 629 -19.66 -28.90 -7.52
N ILE A 630 -18.89 -29.13 -6.45
CA ILE A 630 -17.56 -28.55 -6.25
C ILE A 630 -16.49 -29.60 -6.52
N PHE A 631 -15.47 -29.22 -7.30
CA PHE A 631 -14.25 -29.99 -7.51
C PHE A 631 -13.12 -29.53 -6.59
N SER A 632 -12.45 -30.50 -5.97
CA SER A 632 -11.23 -30.28 -5.19
C SER A 632 -10.15 -31.28 -5.57
N ARG A 633 -8.91 -30.82 -5.74
CA ARG A 633 -7.79 -31.73 -6.04
C ARG A 633 -7.51 -32.64 -4.85
N ARG A 634 -7.34 -33.94 -5.11
CA ARG A 634 -6.83 -34.89 -4.12
C ARG A 634 -5.32 -34.76 -3.94
N LYS A 635 -4.86 -35.34 -2.82
CA LYS A 635 -3.49 -35.26 -2.30
C LYS A 635 -2.43 -35.90 -3.23
N ASP A 636 -2.87 -36.74 -4.16
CA ASP A 636 -2.02 -37.55 -5.04
C ASP A 636 -2.28 -37.12 -6.50
N SER A 637 -1.24 -36.67 -7.20
CA SER A 637 -1.31 -36.19 -8.60
C SER A 637 -1.77 -37.23 -9.62
N THR A 638 -1.96 -38.48 -9.17
CA THR A 638 -2.36 -39.64 -9.97
C THR A 638 -3.83 -40.03 -9.79
N SER A 639 -4.62 -39.34 -8.96
CA SER A 639 -6.04 -39.66 -8.72
C SER A 639 -6.99 -38.56 -9.20
N GLU A 640 -8.14 -38.97 -9.73
CA GLU A 640 -9.25 -38.10 -10.14
C GLU A 640 -9.67 -37.12 -9.03
N ASP A 641 -10.08 -35.91 -9.44
CA ASP A 641 -10.55 -34.85 -8.55
C ASP A 641 -11.72 -35.31 -7.67
N GLU A 642 -11.75 -34.87 -6.42
CA GLU A 642 -12.84 -35.16 -5.49
C GLU A 642 -14.02 -34.22 -5.78
N GLN A 643 -15.17 -34.82 -6.07
CA GLN A 643 -16.41 -34.11 -6.39
C GLN A 643 -17.37 -34.21 -5.21
N GLN A 644 -17.98 -33.10 -4.82
CA GLN A 644 -19.06 -33.10 -3.83
C GLN A 644 -20.24 -32.24 -4.26
N PRO A 645 -21.48 -32.71 -4.09
CA PRO A 645 -22.68 -31.93 -4.37
C PRO A 645 -22.79 -30.76 -3.41
N ILE A 646 -23.31 -29.64 -3.92
CA ILE A 646 -23.56 -28.44 -3.12
C ILE A 646 -24.92 -27.84 -3.41
N THR A 647 -25.42 -27.06 -2.45
CA THR A 647 -26.68 -26.36 -2.61
C THR A 647 -26.52 -25.12 -3.51
N ILE A 648 -27.64 -24.67 -4.10
CA ILE A 648 -27.68 -23.40 -4.83
C ILE A 648 -27.24 -22.21 -3.96
N GLU A 649 -27.47 -22.28 -2.64
CA GLU A 649 -27.04 -21.24 -1.71
C GLU A 649 -25.53 -21.26 -1.54
N THR A 650 -24.91 -22.43 -1.39
CA THR A 650 -23.44 -22.58 -1.37
C THR A 650 -22.82 -22.03 -2.66
N LYS A 651 -23.45 -22.30 -3.82
CA LYS A 651 -23.04 -21.77 -5.13
C LYS A 651 -23.10 -20.25 -5.16
N ARG A 652 -24.19 -19.64 -4.66
CA ARG A 652 -24.32 -18.17 -4.53
C ARG A 652 -23.23 -17.57 -3.65
N GLN A 653 -22.90 -18.20 -2.53
CA GLN A 653 -21.83 -17.75 -1.65
C GLN A 653 -20.44 -17.85 -2.32
N ILE A 654 -20.20 -18.87 -3.14
CA ILE A 654 -18.96 -18.98 -3.94
C ILE A 654 -18.91 -17.92 -5.04
N ASP A 655 -20.00 -17.71 -5.78
CA ASP A 655 -20.09 -16.64 -6.78
C ASP A 655 -19.83 -15.27 -6.14
N ARG A 656 -20.36 -15.05 -4.94
CA ARG A 656 -20.11 -13.85 -4.16
C ARG A 656 -18.63 -13.70 -3.80
N ALA A 657 -17.97 -14.77 -3.36
CA ALA A 657 -16.54 -14.79 -3.10
C ALA A 657 -15.71 -14.46 -4.37
N ILE A 658 -16.11 -14.97 -5.54
CA ILE A 658 -15.48 -14.65 -6.83
C ILE A 658 -15.63 -13.17 -7.15
N ALA A 659 -16.83 -12.60 -6.94
CA ALA A 659 -17.12 -11.20 -7.22
C ALA A 659 -16.30 -10.25 -6.32
N ILE A 660 -16.29 -10.45 -5.00
CA ILE A 660 -15.57 -9.56 -4.07
C ILE A 660 -14.04 -9.66 -4.20
N THR A 661 -13.52 -10.79 -4.69
CA THR A 661 -12.08 -10.98 -4.92
C THR A 661 -11.61 -10.49 -6.30
N ALA A 662 -12.52 -10.12 -7.22
CA ALA A 662 -12.17 -9.76 -8.59
C ALA A 662 -11.15 -8.61 -8.68
N ALA A 663 -11.36 -7.52 -7.95
CA ALA A 663 -10.45 -6.36 -7.94
C ALA A 663 -9.08 -6.67 -7.31
N ILE A 664 -9.06 -7.59 -6.33
CA ILE A 664 -7.83 -8.02 -5.65
C ILE A 664 -7.01 -8.92 -6.59
N ARG A 665 -7.70 -9.79 -7.34
CA ARG A 665 -7.11 -10.76 -8.28
C ARG A 665 -6.34 -10.09 -9.42
N VAL A 666 -6.80 -8.94 -9.92
CA VAL A 666 -6.10 -8.18 -10.97
C VAL A 666 -4.68 -7.78 -10.53
N LYS A 667 -4.50 -7.51 -9.23
CA LYS A 667 -3.21 -7.09 -8.63
C LYS A 667 -2.45 -8.26 -8.01
N ALA A 668 -2.98 -9.49 -8.10
CA ALA A 668 -2.37 -10.66 -7.50
C ALA A 668 -1.26 -11.23 -8.41
N PRO A 669 -0.18 -11.78 -7.83
CA PRO A 669 0.81 -12.56 -8.57
C PRO A 669 0.15 -13.71 -9.34
N GLU A 670 0.74 -14.09 -10.48
CA GLU A 670 0.17 -15.10 -11.40
C GLU A 670 -0.23 -16.41 -10.69
N TYR A 671 0.62 -16.89 -9.78
CA TYR A 671 0.39 -18.14 -9.04
C TYR A 671 -0.81 -18.10 -8.08
N LEU A 672 -1.33 -16.92 -7.70
CA LEU A 672 -2.51 -16.74 -6.84
C LEU A 672 -3.77 -16.37 -7.61
N LYS A 673 -3.68 -16.01 -8.90
CA LYS A 673 -4.83 -15.52 -9.66
C LYS A 673 -5.98 -16.53 -9.72
N ASN A 674 -5.67 -17.82 -9.75
CA ASN A 674 -6.69 -18.87 -9.81
C ASN A 674 -7.20 -19.32 -8.44
N THR A 675 -6.62 -18.85 -7.33
CA THR A 675 -7.09 -19.18 -5.98
C THR A 675 -8.39 -18.44 -5.65
N LEU A 676 -9.37 -19.13 -5.06
CA LEU A 676 -10.67 -18.55 -4.69
C LEU A 676 -10.54 -17.57 -3.51
N PHE A 677 -9.83 -17.98 -2.44
CA PHE A 677 -9.75 -17.23 -1.18
C PHE A 677 -8.47 -16.39 -1.05
N ILE A 678 -8.48 -15.16 -1.60
CA ILE A 678 -7.35 -14.21 -1.55
C ILE A 678 -7.70 -12.90 -0.84
N VAL A 679 -6.73 -12.30 -0.15
CA VAL A 679 -6.88 -11.04 0.61
C VAL A 679 -5.64 -10.15 0.50
N PRO A 680 -5.76 -8.81 0.67
CA PRO A 680 -4.61 -7.92 0.76
C PRO A 680 -3.73 -8.23 1.99
N GLN A 681 -2.42 -8.05 1.87
CA GLN A 681 -1.50 -8.13 3.00
C GLN A 681 -1.48 -6.79 3.75
N ASN A 682 -1.65 -6.82 5.08
CA ASN A 682 -1.73 -5.62 5.92
C ASN A 682 -0.57 -4.65 5.64
N GLY A 683 -0.90 -3.43 5.17
CA GLY A 683 0.05 -2.33 4.99
C GLY A 683 1.01 -2.46 3.80
N MET A 684 0.82 -3.45 2.91
CA MET A 684 1.64 -3.65 1.71
C MET A 684 0.77 -3.73 0.45
N VAL A 685 1.39 -3.51 -0.72
CA VAL A 685 0.75 -3.63 -2.05
C VAL A 685 0.54 -5.12 -2.44
N SER A 686 0.98 -6.08 -1.63
CA SER A 686 0.95 -7.51 -1.93
C SER A 686 -0.38 -8.20 -1.57
N VAL A 687 -0.71 -9.26 -2.32
CA VAL A 687 -1.88 -10.14 -2.11
C VAL A 687 -1.43 -11.49 -1.53
N ARG A 688 -2.24 -12.10 -0.67
CA ARG A 688 -1.98 -13.44 -0.10
C ARG A 688 -3.23 -14.32 -0.07
N ALA A 689 -3.05 -15.64 -0.05
CA ALA A 689 -4.13 -16.60 0.16
C ALA A 689 -4.53 -16.72 1.65
N ILE A 690 -5.79 -17.08 1.91
CA ILE A 690 -6.26 -17.47 3.24
C ILE A 690 -5.71 -18.87 3.59
N THR A 691 -5.25 -19.05 4.83
CA THR A 691 -4.67 -20.32 5.31
C THR A 691 -5.56 -21.00 6.34
N ARG A 692 -5.34 -22.30 6.60
CA ARG A 692 -6.00 -23.04 7.69
C ARG A 692 -5.87 -22.32 9.04
N GLU A 693 -4.67 -21.82 9.34
CA GLU A 693 -4.40 -21.13 10.61
C GLU A 693 -5.16 -19.81 10.72
N ASN A 694 -5.26 -19.07 9.61
CA ASN A 694 -6.05 -17.86 9.52
C ASN A 694 -7.53 -18.13 9.85
N PHE A 695 -8.09 -19.23 9.36
CA PHE A 695 -9.47 -19.64 9.65
C PHE A 695 -9.63 -20.18 11.07
N ARG A 696 -8.72 -21.04 11.55
CA ARG A 696 -8.72 -21.56 12.93
C ARG A 696 -8.80 -20.44 13.97
N LYS A 697 -7.97 -19.41 13.83
CA LYS A 697 -7.98 -18.23 14.71
C LYS A 697 -9.26 -17.40 14.58
N TYR A 698 -9.86 -17.37 13.40
CA TYR A 698 -11.15 -16.69 13.20
C TYR A 698 -12.27 -17.45 13.89
N LEU A 699 -12.38 -18.76 13.65
CA LEU A 699 -13.38 -19.64 14.25
C LEU A 699 -13.33 -19.59 15.79
N ALA A 700 -12.14 -19.70 16.38
CA ALA A 700 -11.97 -19.62 17.84
C ALA A 700 -12.47 -18.29 18.42
N ARG A 701 -12.23 -17.16 17.74
CA ARG A 701 -12.76 -15.86 18.16
C ARG A 701 -14.28 -15.78 18.02
N CYS A 702 -14.86 -16.41 17.00
CA CYS A 702 -16.31 -16.49 16.87
C CYS A 702 -16.93 -17.33 18.00
N CYS A 703 -16.28 -18.41 18.43
CA CYS A 703 -16.70 -19.18 19.61
C CYS A 703 -16.65 -18.32 20.88
N GLU A 704 -15.56 -17.57 21.09
CA GLU A 704 -15.41 -16.65 22.23
C GLU A 704 -16.50 -15.56 22.23
N GLN A 705 -16.77 -14.94 21.08
CA GLN A 705 -17.84 -13.94 20.93
C GLN A 705 -19.26 -14.50 21.11
N ALA A 706 -19.45 -15.78 20.80
CA ALA A 706 -20.72 -16.48 21.01
C ALA A 706 -20.85 -17.07 22.42
N GLU A 707 -19.83 -16.94 23.27
CA GLU A 707 -19.78 -17.52 24.63
C GLU A 707 -19.96 -19.06 24.66
N ILE A 708 -19.45 -19.75 23.63
CA ILE A 708 -19.53 -21.21 23.47
C ILE A 708 -18.14 -21.87 23.57
N PRO A 709 -18.06 -23.21 23.75
CA PRO A 709 -16.80 -23.94 23.69
C PRO A 709 -16.03 -23.69 22.40
N THR A 710 -14.69 -23.77 22.46
CA THR A 710 -13.86 -23.57 21.28
C THR A 710 -13.94 -24.77 20.35
N TYR A 711 -14.54 -24.58 19.18
CA TYR A 711 -14.64 -25.58 18.13
C TYR A 711 -13.55 -25.42 17.06
N THR A 712 -13.25 -26.51 16.37
CA THR A 712 -12.30 -26.56 15.26
C THR A 712 -13.00 -26.85 13.93
N ALA A 713 -12.29 -26.68 12.82
CA ALA A 713 -12.83 -27.05 11.50
C ALA A 713 -13.08 -28.56 11.36
N GLU A 714 -12.46 -29.41 12.20
CA GLU A 714 -12.75 -30.85 12.24
C GLU A 714 -14.13 -31.09 12.85
N ASN A 715 -14.53 -30.33 13.87
CA ASN A 715 -15.89 -30.38 14.43
C ASN A 715 -16.96 -29.99 13.40
N LEU A 716 -16.69 -29.00 12.53
CA LEU A 716 -17.63 -28.62 11.45
C LEU A 716 -17.86 -29.77 10.47
N ARG A 717 -16.78 -30.45 10.08
CA ARG A 717 -16.84 -31.62 9.21
C ARG A 717 -17.60 -32.77 9.87
N ASP A 718 -17.29 -33.06 11.13
CA ASP A 718 -17.99 -34.12 11.88
C ASP A 718 -19.46 -33.77 12.09
N THR A 719 -19.81 -32.48 12.20
CA THR A 719 -21.20 -32.00 12.24
C THR A 719 -21.93 -32.29 10.93
N HIS A 720 -21.32 -31.99 9.77
CA HIS A 720 -21.88 -32.35 8.48
C HIS A 720 -22.11 -33.86 8.35
N MET A 721 -21.07 -34.66 8.66
CA MET A 721 -21.15 -36.13 8.59
C MET A 721 -22.22 -36.70 9.53
N THR A 722 -22.37 -36.12 10.73
CA THR A 722 -23.36 -36.57 11.73
C THR A 722 -24.77 -36.24 11.28
N LYS A 723 -25.02 -35.01 10.81
CA LYS A 723 -26.32 -34.59 10.28
C LYS A 723 -26.72 -35.37 9.03
N ALA A 724 -25.76 -35.69 8.15
CA ALA A 724 -26.00 -36.57 7.01
C ALA A 724 -26.39 -38.00 7.45
N ARG A 725 -25.75 -38.53 8.51
CA ARG A 725 -26.12 -39.85 9.10
C ARG A 725 -27.47 -39.82 9.82
N GLU A 726 -27.80 -38.77 10.55
CA GLU A 726 -29.12 -38.59 11.18
C GLU A 726 -30.22 -38.52 10.12
N PHE A 727 -29.96 -37.79 9.02
CA PHE A 727 -30.84 -37.76 7.86
C PHE A 727 -31.03 -39.16 7.24
N LYS A 728 -29.95 -39.95 7.10
CA LYS A 728 -29.99 -41.36 6.66
C LYS A 728 -30.89 -42.22 7.54
N ILE A 729 -30.74 -42.13 8.87
CA ILE A 729 -31.52 -42.93 9.83
C ILE A 729 -33.01 -42.55 9.75
N LYS A 730 -33.31 -41.26 9.63
CA LYS A 730 -34.68 -40.75 9.55
C LYS A 730 -35.41 -41.14 8.25
N HIS A 731 -34.69 -41.40 7.15
CA HIS A 731 -35.26 -41.66 5.82
C HIS A 731 -34.98 -43.07 5.25
N GLN A 732 -34.40 -43.99 6.03
CA GLN A 732 -34.18 -45.40 5.65
C GLN A 732 -33.38 -45.63 4.35
N LEU A 733 -32.34 -44.83 4.11
CA LEU A 733 -31.48 -44.95 2.92
C LEU A 733 -30.44 -46.08 3.04
N SER A 734 -30.08 -46.72 1.92
CA SER A 734 -29.19 -47.89 1.84
C SER A 734 -27.70 -47.56 2.13
N GLU A 735 -26.89 -48.58 2.44
CA GLU A 735 -25.44 -48.43 2.68
C GLU A 735 -24.65 -47.97 1.44
N ILE A 736 -25.12 -48.28 0.22
CA ILE A 736 -24.48 -47.87 -1.04
C ILE A 736 -24.67 -46.36 -1.28
N GLU A 737 -25.88 -45.84 -1.04
CA GLU A 737 -26.17 -44.39 -1.05
C GLU A 737 -25.38 -43.63 0.04
N THR A 738 -24.92 -44.34 1.07
CA THR A 738 -24.09 -43.80 2.17
C THR A 738 -22.64 -43.57 1.75
N SER A 739 -22.07 -44.43 0.90
CA SER A 739 -20.69 -44.29 0.41
C SER A 739 -20.53 -43.03 -0.46
N ALA A 740 -21.56 -42.71 -1.25
CA ALA A 740 -21.62 -41.50 -2.07
C ALA A 740 -21.74 -40.20 -1.25
N LEU A 741 -22.40 -40.24 -0.09
CA LEU A 741 -22.54 -39.10 0.82
C LEU A 741 -21.38 -38.95 1.82
N THR A 742 -20.67 -40.04 2.15
CA THR A 742 -19.64 -40.06 3.22
C THR A 742 -18.19 -40.29 2.77
N GLY A 743 -17.98 -40.52 1.48
CA GLY A 743 -16.68 -40.47 0.80
C GLY A 743 -15.59 -41.44 1.27
N HIS A 744 -15.89 -42.45 2.09
CA HIS A 744 -14.89 -43.43 2.57
C HIS A 744 -14.62 -44.52 1.51
N LYS A 745 -13.34 -44.86 1.29
CA LYS A 745 -12.87 -45.88 0.31
C LYS A 745 -12.66 -47.25 0.97
N THR A 746 -13.43 -48.26 0.53
CA THR A 746 -13.04 -49.59 -0.05
C THR A 746 -14.21 -50.60 0.00
N PRO A 747 -14.31 -51.63 -0.88
CA PRO A 747 -14.08 -51.70 -2.34
C PRO A 747 -15.34 -52.18 -3.14
N ASP A 748 -15.39 -51.87 -4.44
CA ASP A 748 -16.34 -52.30 -5.50
C ASP A 748 -17.84 -52.01 -5.23
N VAL A 749 -18.56 -51.26 -6.07
CA VAL A 749 -19.02 -51.62 -7.42
C VAL A 749 -19.49 -50.34 -8.15
N ASP A 750 -19.38 -50.37 -9.47
CA ASP A 750 -19.86 -49.40 -10.45
C ASP A 750 -21.26 -48.78 -10.20
N MET A 751 -21.32 -47.47 -10.47
CA MET A 751 -22.40 -46.67 -11.10
C MET A 751 -23.86 -46.59 -10.54
N ARG A 752 -24.28 -45.31 -10.49
CA ARG A 752 -25.61 -44.71 -10.80
C ARG A 752 -26.77 -44.80 -9.76
N HIS A 753 -27.29 -43.60 -9.47
CA HIS A 753 -28.61 -43.19 -8.95
C HIS A 753 -28.68 -42.60 -7.51
N TYR A 754 -28.89 -41.28 -7.40
CA TYR A 754 -30.08 -40.53 -6.89
C TYR A 754 -30.43 -40.73 -5.42
N VAL A 755 -30.41 -39.63 -4.64
CA VAL A 755 -31.37 -39.40 -3.54
C VAL A 755 -31.83 -37.94 -3.61
N ASP A 756 -33.11 -37.74 -3.91
CA ASP A 756 -33.83 -36.47 -3.88
C ASP A 756 -33.81 -35.87 -2.45
N MET A 757 -33.23 -34.69 -2.29
CA MET A 757 -33.44 -33.87 -1.09
C MET A 757 -34.89 -33.36 -1.09
N ASN A 758 -35.66 -33.84 -0.12
CA ASN A 758 -37.10 -33.64 -0.02
C ASN A 758 -37.46 -32.15 0.14
N VAL A 759 -38.24 -31.60 -0.81
CA VAL A 759 -38.67 -30.18 -0.90
C VAL A 759 -39.35 -29.68 0.38
N TYR A 760 -39.96 -30.58 1.15
CA TYR A 760 -40.62 -30.29 2.42
C TYR A 760 -39.66 -29.70 3.47
N THR A 761 -38.49 -30.31 3.67
CA THR A 761 -37.54 -29.87 4.72
C THR A 761 -36.95 -28.50 4.41
N MET A 762 -36.81 -28.15 3.11
CA MET A 762 -36.33 -26.83 2.71
C MET A 762 -37.39 -25.74 2.89
N MET A 763 -38.68 -26.05 2.65
CA MET A 763 -39.80 -25.11 2.86
C MET A 763 -40.07 -24.84 4.34
N GLU A 764 -39.93 -25.85 5.20
CA GLU A 764 -40.07 -25.70 6.67
C GLU A 764 -39.04 -24.74 7.27
N VAL A 765 -37.79 -24.83 6.79
CA VAL A 765 -36.68 -23.96 7.22
C VAL A 765 -36.82 -22.54 6.67
N LEU A 766 -37.33 -22.38 5.44
CA LEU A 766 -37.52 -21.08 4.80
C LEU A 766 -38.67 -20.25 5.41
N HIS A 767 -39.75 -20.90 5.85
CA HIS A 767 -40.96 -20.23 6.34
C HIS A 767 -41.17 -20.32 7.86
N GLY A 768 -40.28 -21.01 8.58
CA GLY A 768 -40.28 -21.07 10.05
C GLY A 768 -41.45 -21.84 10.65
N VAL A 769 -42.01 -22.82 9.92
CA VAL A 769 -43.16 -23.62 10.36
C VAL A 769 -42.88 -25.10 10.12
N ILE A 770 -43.19 -25.95 11.10
CA ILE A 770 -43.18 -27.41 10.97
C ILE A 770 -44.46 -27.84 10.23
N ILE A 771 -44.31 -28.48 9.07
CA ILE A 771 -45.41 -29.04 8.28
C ILE A 771 -45.56 -30.49 8.75
N GLY A 772 -46.53 -30.73 9.65
CA GLY A 772 -46.92 -32.12 9.97
C GLY A 772 -47.60 -32.82 8.78
N ASN A 773 -48.17 -34.01 8.99
CA ASN A 773 -49.07 -34.64 8.02
C ASN A 773 -50.35 -33.82 7.91
N VAL A 774 -50.39 -32.85 7.01
CA VAL A 774 -51.59 -32.07 6.68
C VAL A 774 -52.26 -32.73 5.48
N ASP A 775 -53.43 -33.33 5.70
CA ASP A 775 -54.21 -33.94 4.61
C ASP A 775 -54.84 -32.88 3.72
N ILE A 776 -54.47 -32.90 2.43
CA ILE A 776 -55.05 -32.05 1.40
C ILE A 776 -56.33 -32.71 0.91
N ASN A 777 -57.49 -32.18 1.33
CA ASN A 777 -58.80 -32.73 0.95
C ASN A 777 -59.27 -32.30 -0.45
N GLY A 778 -58.80 -31.15 -0.95
CA GLY A 778 -59.14 -30.65 -2.28
C GLY A 778 -58.30 -31.28 -3.40
N HIS A 779 -58.72 -31.09 -4.64
CA HIS A 779 -58.06 -31.67 -5.81
C HIS A 779 -57.19 -30.66 -6.54
N ILE A 780 -56.04 -31.11 -7.06
CA ILE A 780 -55.19 -30.29 -7.92
C ILE A 780 -55.18 -30.95 -9.30
N GLU A 781 -55.78 -30.28 -10.28
CA GLU A 781 -55.91 -30.78 -11.65
C GLU A 781 -54.96 -30.05 -12.60
N LYS A 782 -54.55 -30.73 -13.68
CA LYS A 782 -53.60 -30.18 -14.66
C LYS A 782 -54.25 -29.10 -15.53
N VAL A 783 -55.51 -29.33 -15.92
CA VAL A 783 -56.37 -28.41 -16.67
C VAL A 783 -57.80 -28.63 -16.18
N LEU A 784 -58.54 -27.56 -15.91
CA LEU A 784 -59.94 -27.60 -15.48
C LEU A 784 -60.88 -27.45 -16.68
N PRO A 785 -62.05 -28.11 -16.68
CA PRO A 785 -63.13 -27.86 -17.65
C PRO A 785 -63.63 -26.40 -17.63
N ASP A 786 -63.97 -25.84 -18.81
CA ASP A 786 -64.41 -24.44 -19.00
C ASP A 786 -65.73 -24.07 -18.29
N ASP A 787 -66.53 -25.08 -17.91
CA ASP A 787 -67.74 -24.91 -17.10
C ASP A 787 -67.43 -24.71 -15.60
N ILE A 788 -66.27 -25.18 -15.13
CA ILE A 788 -65.81 -25.01 -13.74
C ILE A 788 -64.91 -23.78 -13.61
N ALA A 789 -64.01 -23.54 -14.58
CA ALA A 789 -63.03 -22.43 -14.57
C ALA A 789 -63.63 -21.05 -14.90
N ARG A 790 -64.82 -20.74 -14.37
CA ARG A 790 -65.51 -19.44 -14.51
C ARG A 790 -65.34 -18.60 -13.26
N ASN A 791 -65.29 -17.27 -13.41
CA ASN A 791 -65.14 -16.33 -12.28
C ASN A 791 -66.22 -16.51 -11.20
N GLU A 792 -67.44 -16.93 -11.60
CA GLU A 792 -68.57 -17.17 -10.69
C GLU A 792 -68.33 -18.35 -9.73
N ASN A 793 -67.42 -19.26 -10.08
CA ASN A 793 -67.07 -20.44 -9.28
C ASN A 793 -65.76 -20.27 -8.50
N GLU A 794 -65.11 -19.10 -8.58
CA GLU A 794 -63.82 -18.81 -7.93
C GLU A 794 -64.01 -18.62 -6.41
N VAL A 795 -63.15 -19.26 -5.62
CA VAL A 795 -63.25 -19.30 -4.14
C VAL A 795 -61.87 -19.12 -3.48
N SER A 796 -61.86 -18.79 -2.18
CA SER A 796 -60.65 -18.57 -1.36
C SER A 796 -59.66 -17.57 -1.99
N ASP A 797 -60.16 -16.36 -2.29
CA ASP A 797 -59.43 -15.23 -2.89
C ASP A 797 -58.60 -15.61 -4.13
N GLY A 798 -59.19 -16.43 -5.01
CA GLY A 798 -58.60 -16.82 -6.29
C GLY A 798 -57.59 -17.96 -6.23
N CYS A 799 -57.49 -18.64 -5.10
CA CYS A 799 -56.69 -19.86 -4.96
C CYS A 799 -57.29 -21.06 -5.70
N GLY A 800 -58.58 -21.09 -6.01
CA GLY A 800 -59.19 -22.20 -6.75
C GLY A 800 -60.66 -21.99 -7.05
N TYR A 801 -61.32 -23.09 -7.42
CA TYR A 801 -62.71 -23.11 -7.87
C TYR A 801 -63.51 -24.18 -7.11
N CYS A 802 -64.82 -23.98 -6.99
CA CYS A 802 -65.73 -24.99 -6.49
C CYS A 802 -66.25 -25.87 -7.64
N LYS A 803 -66.11 -27.20 -7.54
CA LYS A 803 -66.67 -28.14 -8.54
C LYS A 803 -68.12 -28.53 -8.31
N SER A 804 -68.73 -28.12 -7.19
CA SER A 804 -70.10 -28.50 -6.84
C SER A 804 -71.14 -27.52 -7.41
N PRO A 805 -72.19 -27.99 -8.09
CA PRO A 805 -73.25 -27.13 -8.60
C PRO A 805 -74.14 -26.53 -7.50
N VAL A 806 -74.15 -27.12 -6.30
CA VAL A 806 -74.86 -26.60 -5.12
C VAL A 806 -73.94 -26.72 -3.91
N CYS A 807 -73.78 -25.65 -3.12
CA CYS A 807 -72.98 -25.70 -1.91
C CYS A 807 -73.74 -26.43 -0.79
N HIS A 808 -73.18 -27.56 -0.34
CA HIS A 808 -73.69 -28.30 0.81
C HIS A 808 -72.86 -28.04 2.08
N ASN A 809 -71.84 -27.18 2.00
CA ASN A 809 -71.03 -26.80 3.15
C ASN A 809 -71.76 -25.74 3.96
N MET A 810 -72.47 -26.17 5.02
CA MET A 810 -73.17 -25.29 5.96
C MET A 810 -72.28 -24.89 7.17
N THR A 811 -70.97 -25.18 7.11
CA THR A 811 -70.01 -24.90 8.18
C THR A 811 -69.18 -23.64 7.87
N TYR A 812 -68.59 -23.02 8.90
CA TYR A 812 -67.72 -21.84 8.77
C TYR A 812 -66.30 -22.16 8.23
N LEU A 813 -66.07 -23.37 7.69
CA LEU A 813 -64.76 -23.81 7.21
C LEU A 813 -64.46 -23.19 5.84
N ASP A 814 -63.26 -22.63 5.69
CA ASP A 814 -62.75 -22.05 4.43
C ASP A 814 -62.78 -23.08 3.29
N CYS A 815 -63.12 -22.64 2.07
CA CYS A 815 -63.33 -23.50 0.91
C CYS A 815 -62.11 -24.35 0.59
N ILE A 816 -60.90 -23.87 0.91
CA ILE A 816 -59.63 -24.59 0.72
C ILE A 816 -59.53 -25.91 1.51
N MET A 817 -60.36 -26.09 2.55
CA MET A 817 -60.47 -27.33 3.33
C MET A 817 -61.56 -28.28 2.80
N CYS A 818 -62.34 -27.85 1.81
CA CYS A 818 -63.44 -28.61 1.25
C CYS A 818 -62.95 -29.64 0.21
N ARG A 819 -63.58 -30.81 0.18
CA ARG A 819 -63.34 -31.85 -0.85
C ARG A 819 -63.72 -31.41 -2.27
N ASP A 820 -64.64 -30.45 -2.37
CA ASP A 820 -65.15 -29.93 -3.63
C ASP A 820 -64.34 -28.72 -4.12
N PHE A 821 -63.23 -28.40 -3.44
CA PHE A 821 -62.26 -27.43 -3.90
C PHE A 821 -61.33 -28.05 -4.95
N VAL A 822 -61.16 -27.34 -6.07
CA VAL A 822 -60.23 -27.73 -7.12
C VAL A 822 -59.34 -26.55 -7.52
N THR A 823 -58.04 -26.79 -7.69
CA THR A 823 -57.08 -25.78 -8.13
C THR A 823 -56.16 -26.30 -9.22
N THR A 824 -55.45 -25.39 -9.89
CA THR A 824 -54.53 -25.68 -11.01
C THR A 824 -53.17 -25.03 -10.76
N PRO A 825 -52.09 -25.53 -11.38
CA PRO A 825 -50.77 -24.94 -11.21
C PRO A 825 -50.65 -23.44 -11.51
N SER A 826 -51.41 -22.94 -12.49
CA SER A 826 -51.44 -21.52 -12.84
C SER A 826 -51.91 -20.59 -11.72
N ARG A 827 -52.57 -21.13 -10.68
CA ARG A 827 -53.06 -20.34 -9.53
C ARG A 827 -52.05 -20.24 -8.39
N LEU A 828 -50.85 -20.81 -8.53
CA LEU A 828 -49.76 -20.74 -7.56
C LEU A 828 -49.47 -19.32 -7.01
N PRO A 829 -49.46 -18.23 -7.81
CA PRO A 829 -49.20 -16.89 -7.28
C PRO A 829 -50.21 -16.41 -6.23
N PHE A 830 -51.47 -16.88 -6.31
CA PHE A 830 -52.52 -16.52 -5.36
C PHE A 830 -52.31 -17.18 -3.99
N PHE A 831 -51.80 -18.42 -3.97
CA PHE A 831 -51.40 -19.09 -2.72
C PHE A 831 -50.21 -18.40 -2.06
N GLU A 832 -49.22 -17.95 -2.85
CA GLU A 832 -48.05 -17.23 -2.33
C GLU A 832 -48.43 -15.88 -1.72
N GLU A 833 -49.44 -15.19 -2.28
CA GLU A 833 -49.96 -13.94 -1.72
C GLU A 833 -50.81 -14.16 -0.46
N GLN A 834 -51.68 -15.17 -0.45
CA GLN A 834 -52.44 -15.58 0.74
C GLN A 834 -51.54 -15.91 1.93
N ILE A 835 -50.40 -16.57 1.71
CA ILE A 835 -49.41 -16.85 2.78
C ILE A 835 -48.87 -15.55 3.40
N LYS A 836 -48.57 -14.54 2.59
CA LYS A 836 -48.11 -13.23 3.11
C LYS A 836 -49.19 -12.54 3.93
N GLN A 837 -50.44 -12.62 3.48
CA GLN A 837 -51.58 -12.09 4.24
C GLN A 837 -51.77 -12.84 5.57
N MET A 838 -51.57 -14.16 5.59
CA MET A 838 -51.58 -14.93 6.84
C MET A 838 -50.44 -14.54 7.78
N ASP A 839 -49.24 -14.26 7.26
CA ASP A 839 -48.13 -13.77 8.08
C ASP A 839 -48.45 -12.45 8.78
N ILE A 840 -49.12 -11.53 8.08
CA ILE A 840 -49.59 -10.27 8.67
C ILE A 840 -50.67 -10.55 9.74
N LYS A 841 -51.63 -11.43 9.46
CA LYS A 841 -52.70 -11.79 10.41
C LYS A 841 -52.16 -12.49 11.67
N ILE A 842 -51.16 -13.37 11.56
CA ILE A 842 -50.51 -14.03 12.71
C ILE A 842 -49.81 -13.01 13.61
N GLN A 843 -49.16 -12.01 13.01
CA GLN A 843 -48.49 -10.94 13.77
C GLN A 843 -49.49 -10.03 14.48
N GLN A 844 -50.64 -9.76 13.87
CA GLN A 844 -51.68 -8.86 14.38
C GLN A 844 -52.71 -9.53 15.30
N ALA A 845 -52.75 -10.86 15.35
CA ALA A 845 -53.69 -11.60 16.19
C ALA A 845 -53.41 -11.38 17.69
N ASN A 846 -54.46 -11.07 18.45
CA ASN A 846 -54.35 -10.73 19.88
C ASN A 846 -54.59 -11.93 20.80
N THR A 847 -55.23 -12.99 20.31
CA THR A 847 -55.50 -14.20 21.10
C THR A 847 -54.62 -15.37 20.62
N PRO A 848 -54.17 -16.26 21.54
CA PRO A 848 -53.39 -17.44 21.16
C PRO A 848 -54.15 -18.41 20.24
N HIS A 849 -55.48 -18.51 20.41
CA HIS A 849 -56.33 -19.36 19.58
C HIS A 849 -56.35 -18.89 18.12
N ASP A 850 -56.56 -17.59 17.89
CA ASP A 850 -56.55 -17.03 16.53
C ASP A 850 -55.18 -17.20 15.85
N LYS A 851 -54.08 -17.08 16.62
CA LYS A 851 -52.73 -17.35 16.10
C LYS A 851 -52.56 -18.81 15.68
N GLU A 852 -53.07 -19.74 16.46
CA GLU A 852 -53.00 -21.17 16.16
C GLU A 852 -53.81 -21.50 14.89
N ASP A 853 -55.02 -20.95 14.76
CA ASP A 853 -55.86 -21.11 13.58
C ASP A 853 -55.21 -20.55 12.32
N TYR A 854 -54.64 -19.33 12.37
CA TYR A 854 -53.95 -18.73 11.23
C TYR A 854 -52.67 -19.49 10.85
N VAL A 855 -51.93 -20.03 11.83
CA VAL A 855 -50.77 -20.88 11.56
C VAL A 855 -51.19 -22.18 10.88
N ASN A 856 -52.32 -22.77 11.27
CA ASN A 856 -52.84 -23.99 10.66
C ASN A 856 -53.35 -23.74 9.22
N ILE A 857 -54.01 -22.61 8.96
CA ILE A 857 -54.38 -22.20 7.59
C ILE A 857 -53.12 -21.97 6.74
N LYS A 858 -52.09 -21.30 7.29
CA LYS A 858 -50.80 -21.10 6.61
C LYS A 858 -50.12 -22.44 6.27
N ARG A 859 -50.16 -23.43 7.18
CA ARG A 859 -49.63 -24.78 6.93
C ARG A 859 -50.32 -25.45 5.76
N LEU A 860 -51.65 -25.36 5.70
CA LEU A 860 -52.44 -25.92 4.60
C LEU A 860 -52.12 -25.27 3.25
N LEU A 861 -52.02 -23.93 3.21
CA LEU A 861 -51.62 -23.18 2.01
C LEU A 861 -50.23 -23.61 1.49
N VAL A 862 -49.25 -23.77 2.38
CA VAL A 862 -47.90 -24.23 2.03
C VAL A 862 -47.92 -25.67 1.50
N ALA A 863 -48.76 -26.54 2.07
CA ALA A 863 -48.95 -27.91 1.59
C ALA A 863 -49.51 -27.94 0.15
N TYR A 864 -50.51 -27.10 -0.15
CA TYR A 864 -51.04 -26.95 -1.52
C TYR A 864 -49.97 -26.45 -2.50
N ILE A 865 -49.15 -25.46 -2.13
CA ILE A 865 -48.03 -24.99 -2.96
C ILE A 865 -47.05 -26.12 -3.28
N SER A 866 -46.69 -26.91 -2.28
CA SER A 866 -45.77 -28.03 -2.44
C SER A 866 -46.32 -29.06 -3.43
N ARG A 867 -47.60 -29.40 -3.31
CA ARG A 867 -48.25 -30.37 -4.21
C ARG A 867 -48.43 -29.82 -5.62
N ILE A 868 -48.79 -28.54 -5.77
CA ILE A 868 -48.85 -27.84 -7.06
C ILE A 868 -47.47 -27.88 -7.75
N LYS A 869 -46.39 -27.53 -7.05
CA LYS A 869 -45.02 -27.54 -7.61
C LYS A 869 -44.56 -28.95 -7.97
N THR A 870 -45.07 -29.98 -7.29
CA THR A 870 -44.81 -31.38 -7.65
C THR A 870 -45.51 -31.75 -8.95
N ILE A 871 -46.79 -31.38 -9.11
CA ILE A 871 -47.57 -31.63 -10.33
C ILE A 871 -47.02 -30.82 -11.52
N GLU A 872 -46.52 -29.58 -11.31
CA GLU A 872 -45.82 -28.83 -12.36
C GLU A 872 -44.56 -29.55 -12.89
N LYS A 873 -43.81 -30.20 -11.99
CA LYS A 873 -42.64 -31.01 -12.38
C LYS A 873 -43.06 -32.24 -13.18
N GLU A 874 -44.13 -32.91 -12.79
CA GLU A 874 -44.70 -34.05 -13.52
C GLU A 874 -45.20 -33.64 -14.92
N ILE A 875 -45.85 -32.47 -15.06
CA ILE A 875 -46.29 -31.93 -16.36
C ILE A 875 -45.09 -31.62 -17.27
N LYS A 876 -44.03 -31.00 -16.73
CA LYS A 876 -42.81 -30.65 -17.50
C LYS A 876 -42.00 -31.87 -17.94
N GLN A 877 -42.10 -32.99 -17.21
CA GLN A 877 -41.48 -34.27 -17.59
C GLN A 877 -42.28 -35.03 -18.68
N CYS A 878 -43.61 -34.92 -18.71
CA CYS A 878 -44.43 -35.46 -19.82
C CYS A 878 -44.33 -34.64 -21.12
N GLY A 879 -44.16 -33.31 -21.03
CA GLY A 879 -44.07 -32.43 -22.22
C GLY A 879 -42.79 -32.55 -23.05
N THR A 880 -41.83 -33.39 -22.64
CA THR A 880 -40.58 -33.66 -23.38
C THR A 880 -40.60 -34.98 -24.15
N THR A 881 -41.75 -35.66 -24.24
CA THR A 881 -41.95 -36.85 -25.09
C THR A 881 -42.86 -36.61 -26.30
N GLU A 882 -43.43 -35.41 -26.47
CA GLU A 882 -44.10 -34.97 -27.70
C GLU A 882 -43.74 -33.50 -28.01
N ALA A 883 -42.50 -33.25 -28.46
CA ALA A 883 -42.08 -32.12 -29.29
C ALA A 883 -40.65 -32.32 -29.81
#